data_AF-A0A1V6DEC1-F1
#
_entry.id   AF-A0A1V6DEC1-F1
#
_cell.length_a   1.000
_cell.length_b   1.000
_cell.length_c   1.000
_cell.angle_alpha   90.00
_cell.angle_beta   90.00
_cell.angle_gamma   90.00
#
_symmetry.space_group_name_H-M   'P 1'
#
loop_
_entity.id
_entity.type
_entity.pdbx_description
1 polymer ?
#
loop_
_entity_poly.entity_id
_entity_poly.type
_entity_poly.pdbx_seq_one_letter_code
_entity_poly.pdbx_strand_id
1 'polypeptide(L)'
;MTALDNAPDPKRQAYRYAAFISYRHVDADRRWAKRLHAALETYRVPSHLVRHMGVRPRVGRVFRDEEELPASADLSHEIESALQQSEFLIVVCSPQTPQSQWVNKEILRFREMGRDGRILALLIEGEPGEAFPPALLRVRKVVPGADGRTTQQEEEVEPLAGDVRPTRTESPRWLWRMARLRLLACILGCRFADLRDRDQERRARRRAIWGGAMTVLAVLMGLLTVFAVVQRNAARQARLQESLQRQRAERALAGETAQRKRAETNLYFNLIPQAYRQFVDNDVRHAAQSLEFCPADLRDWEWRYLANLCHTELRVLPSGNLLAPSLAFSPDSQTVAIADGLQGLKLLDAATGTTRRALLPPGNGACCVAFSSDGRWIAASSGKALTVLDAASGSVLWTRNDHPLTIRRVAFSPDGRLLVSCDGEHLFDVSSRLPKATLKLWDAQTGREIASRHGHEVSIDAAAFSPDGRFLATADSGGLIQLRDGRTAEEIRPLRGHRLWVSALDWTPDSQWLISASGDGSVRWWDPQGAREGRMIQADVGAVNALCISRDGRSIITGGDDRAVHVWDASSGKQITAYRGHEKKVRAVALSPDGAVIASAGDEGVLRMWDAHRNQQAAVLGDNPYGVSAVALSPGNDRLALASYDQVKVWDLGAWKVEAQWTANRGIEVRSLAFNRDGTLLAVPDGTQVNLRHASDGSRAGCLEGNQDIILSLAFDPSGSRIATGSRDGTGRVWDVKTCRAIHTFTGHSASVLAVAFSPDARHVASASHDATVRIWDLQNPNHPVVIVRSPEGQNGCVAFSPSGRHVVFGDGEQVKVCRADTGQETLALLGHTRAVTGVAFSLSGRRIFSCGKDKTVRVWDATTGREILTLHGHLAQVNGLAVNSGVLASCSEDKTVRIWDASATRLGASTEGLQVPGAADEANPSGQATSQPAEGFNPFESPTKRPGRPAVR
;
A
#
# COMPACT_ATOMS: atom_id res chain seq x y z
N MET A 1 -56.24 -50.94 -1.23
CA MET A 1 -57.68 -50.60 -1.26
C MET A 1 -58.46 -51.86 -1.62
N THR A 2 -58.98 -52.52 -0.61
CA THR A 2 -60.10 -53.49 -0.66
C THR A 2 -60.86 -53.30 0.65
N ALA A 3 -62.19 -53.43 0.60
CA ALA A 3 -63.12 -52.99 1.62
C ALA A 3 -62.82 -53.56 3.02
N LEU A 4 -62.66 -52.66 4.01
CA LEU A 4 -62.86 -53.01 5.41
C LEU A 4 -64.36 -52.94 5.67
N ASP A 5 -64.99 -54.12 5.72
CA ASP A 5 -66.37 -54.30 6.12
C ASP A 5 -66.61 -53.68 7.51
N ASN A 6 -67.57 -52.75 7.56
CA ASN A 6 -68.03 -52.11 8.78
C ASN A 6 -69.03 -53.03 9.49
N ALA A 7 -68.52 -53.89 10.37
CA ALA A 7 -69.31 -54.42 11.48
C ALA A 7 -68.76 -53.81 12.80
N PRO A 8 -69.59 -53.16 13.62
CA PRO A 8 -69.14 -52.60 14.89
C PRO A 8 -68.94 -53.71 15.93
N ASP A 9 -67.68 -54.02 16.26
CA ASP A 9 -67.34 -54.88 17.40
C ASP A 9 -67.67 -54.15 18.73
N PRO A 10 -68.51 -54.71 19.63
CA PRO A 10 -69.05 -54.01 20.80
C PRO A 10 -68.07 -53.76 21.95
N LYS A 11 -66.77 -54.07 21.81
CA LYS A 11 -65.75 -53.87 22.86
C LYS A 11 -64.69 -52.85 22.43
N ARG A 12 -65.07 -51.57 22.25
CA ARG A 12 -64.10 -50.49 22.05
C ARG A 12 -63.40 -50.13 23.38
N GLN A 13 -62.28 -50.80 23.66
CA GLN A 13 -61.25 -50.26 24.55
C GLN A 13 -60.84 -48.87 24.01
N ALA A 14 -60.97 -47.82 24.82
CA ALA A 14 -60.54 -46.49 24.44
C ALA A 14 -58.99 -46.46 24.41
N TYR A 15 -58.39 -46.57 23.23
CA TYR A 15 -56.95 -46.40 23.05
C TYR A 15 -56.50 -45.03 23.57
N ARG A 16 -55.40 -44.99 24.32
CA ARG A 16 -54.81 -43.76 24.85
C ARG A 16 -54.20 -42.92 23.72
N TYR A 17 -53.62 -43.59 22.74
CA TYR A 17 -52.96 -42.97 21.59
C TYR A 17 -53.69 -43.32 20.30
N ALA A 18 -53.89 -42.30 19.46
CA ALA A 18 -54.51 -42.46 18.15
C ALA A 18 -53.57 -43.14 17.16
N ALA A 19 -52.26 -42.92 17.30
CA ALA A 19 -51.24 -43.59 16.52
C ALA A 19 -49.91 -43.63 17.28
N PHE A 20 -49.11 -44.65 16.99
CA PHE A 20 -47.70 -44.77 17.34
C PHE A 20 -46.85 -44.50 16.09
N ILE A 21 -45.87 -43.59 16.14
CA ILE A 21 -44.96 -43.35 15.02
C ILE A 21 -43.66 -44.12 15.25
N SER A 22 -43.45 -45.15 14.42
CA SER A 22 -42.23 -45.96 14.35
C SER A 22 -41.30 -45.45 13.24
N TYR A 23 -40.03 -45.26 13.56
CA TYR A 23 -39.03 -44.74 12.63
C TYR A 23 -37.62 -45.15 13.07
N ARG A 24 -36.63 -45.10 12.17
CA ARG A 24 -35.23 -45.30 12.54
C ARG A 24 -34.66 -44.00 13.11
N HIS A 25 -33.82 -44.05 14.14
CA HIS A 25 -33.16 -42.86 14.71
C HIS A 25 -32.00 -42.34 13.84
N VAL A 26 -32.29 -42.00 12.58
CA VAL A 26 -31.41 -41.28 11.66
C VAL A 26 -32.03 -39.91 11.37
N ASP A 27 -31.21 -38.89 11.11
CA ASP A 27 -31.66 -37.50 11.03
C ASP A 27 -32.73 -37.22 9.96
N ALA A 28 -32.77 -37.99 8.87
CA ALA A 28 -33.83 -37.88 7.85
C ALA A 28 -35.18 -38.36 8.40
N ASP A 29 -35.26 -39.63 8.81
CA ASP A 29 -36.43 -40.26 9.44
C ASP A 29 -36.92 -39.48 10.67
N ARG A 30 -36.00 -39.03 11.54
CA ARG A 30 -36.30 -38.22 12.73
C ARG A 30 -36.98 -36.89 12.38
N ARG A 31 -36.47 -36.16 11.38
CA ARG A 31 -37.08 -34.88 10.93
C ARG A 31 -38.48 -35.10 10.35
N TRP A 32 -38.67 -36.17 9.59
CA TRP A 32 -39.97 -36.54 9.04
C TRP A 32 -40.96 -37.00 10.10
N ALA A 33 -40.53 -37.81 11.06
CA ALA A 33 -41.34 -38.24 12.20
C ALA A 33 -41.80 -37.04 13.04
N LYS A 34 -40.89 -36.09 13.34
CA LYS A 34 -41.24 -34.84 14.05
C LYS A 34 -42.24 -33.99 13.27
N ARG A 35 -42.02 -33.82 11.97
CA ARG A 35 -42.91 -33.06 11.09
C ARG A 35 -44.29 -33.71 10.96
N LEU A 36 -44.35 -35.05 10.93
CA LEU A 36 -45.58 -35.81 10.88
C LEU A 36 -46.37 -35.72 12.20
N HIS A 37 -45.69 -35.92 13.33
CA HIS A 37 -46.26 -35.79 14.68
C HIS A 37 -46.97 -34.46 14.87
N ALA A 38 -46.26 -33.34 14.65
CA ALA A 38 -46.83 -32.00 14.76
C ALA A 38 -48.00 -31.79 13.77
N ALA A 39 -47.94 -32.37 12.58
CA ALA A 39 -48.98 -32.22 11.57
C ALA A 39 -50.26 -33.00 11.86
N LEU A 40 -50.17 -34.13 12.58
CA LEU A 40 -51.32 -34.93 13.01
C LEU A 40 -52.01 -34.30 14.22
N GLU A 41 -51.25 -33.85 15.24
CA GLU A 41 -51.83 -33.29 16.47
C GLU A 41 -52.49 -31.92 16.26
N THR A 42 -51.90 -31.09 15.40
CA THR A 42 -52.44 -29.74 15.11
C THR A 42 -53.64 -29.77 14.16
N TYR A 43 -53.96 -30.92 13.56
CA TYR A 43 -55.02 -31.02 12.58
C TYR A 43 -56.42 -30.94 13.23
N ARG A 44 -57.16 -29.88 12.90
CA ARG A 44 -58.57 -29.72 13.32
C ARG A 44 -59.49 -30.26 12.24
N VAL A 45 -60.26 -31.29 12.59
CA VAL A 45 -61.24 -31.91 11.70
C VAL A 45 -62.37 -30.91 11.42
N PRO A 46 -62.79 -30.76 10.14
CA PRO A 46 -63.92 -29.90 9.79
C PRO A 46 -65.18 -30.24 10.58
N SER A 47 -65.83 -29.22 11.15
CA SER A 47 -67.02 -29.36 12.02
C SER A 47 -68.19 -30.13 11.38
N HIS A 48 -68.32 -30.11 10.04
CA HIS A 48 -69.34 -30.89 9.34
C HIS A 48 -69.07 -32.41 9.40
N LEU A 49 -67.81 -32.85 9.29
CA LEU A 49 -67.46 -34.26 9.44
C LEU A 49 -67.67 -34.73 10.89
N VAL A 50 -67.43 -33.82 11.85
CA VAL A 50 -67.69 -34.06 13.27
C VAL A 50 -69.19 -34.19 13.55
N ARG A 51 -70.02 -33.30 12.97
CA ARG A 51 -71.47 -33.26 13.22
C ARG A 51 -72.26 -34.32 12.46
N HIS A 52 -71.89 -34.64 11.22
CA HIS A 52 -72.69 -35.50 10.34
C HIS A 52 -72.14 -36.92 10.18
N MET A 53 -70.84 -37.13 10.35
CA MET A 53 -70.22 -38.47 10.22
C MET A 53 -69.70 -39.03 11.55
N GLY A 54 -69.97 -38.35 12.68
CA GLY A 54 -69.55 -38.80 14.02
C GLY A 54 -68.03 -38.92 14.20
N VAL A 55 -67.24 -38.26 13.33
CA VAL A 55 -65.78 -38.32 13.37
C VAL A 55 -65.25 -37.46 14.52
N ARG A 56 -64.17 -37.91 15.18
CA ARG A 56 -63.55 -37.15 16.27
C ARG A 56 -63.12 -35.75 15.79
N PRO A 57 -63.26 -34.67 16.59
CA PRO A 57 -62.88 -33.32 16.19
C PRO A 57 -61.37 -33.12 16.02
N ARG A 58 -60.56 -34.03 16.57
CA ARG A 58 -59.11 -34.12 16.42
C ARG A 58 -58.70 -35.58 16.40
N VAL A 59 -57.52 -35.85 15.86
CA VAL A 59 -56.94 -37.20 15.72
C VAL A 59 -56.75 -37.87 17.08
N GLY A 60 -56.42 -37.12 18.13
CA GLY A 60 -56.05 -37.63 19.45
C GLY A 60 -54.55 -37.45 19.69
N ARG A 61 -54.02 -37.92 20.84
CA ARG A 61 -52.57 -37.88 21.08
C ARG A 61 -51.85 -38.89 20.19
N VAL A 62 -50.70 -38.51 19.66
CA VAL A 62 -49.86 -39.38 18.84
C VAL A 62 -48.55 -39.62 19.57
N PHE A 63 -48.22 -40.88 19.83
CA PHE A 63 -47.01 -41.23 20.56
C PHE A 63 -45.78 -41.18 19.65
N ARG A 64 -44.70 -40.55 20.16
CA ARG A 64 -43.37 -40.51 19.54
C ARG A 64 -42.31 -40.59 20.65
N ASP A 65 -41.41 -41.56 20.53
CA ASP A 65 -40.39 -41.96 21.51
C ASP A 65 -39.62 -40.79 22.18
N GLU A 66 -39.14 -39.81 21.42
CA GLU A 66 -38.22 -38.77 21.94
C GLU A 66 -38.84 -37.64 22.79
N GLU A 67 -40.15 -37.40 22.75
CA GLU A 67 -40.78 -36.25 23.44
C GLU A 67 -41.69 -36.64 24.61
N GLU A 68 -42.11 -37.91 24.71
CA GLU A 68 -43.04 -38.38 25.75
C GLU A 68 -42.40 -39.25 26.85
N LEU A 69 -41.13 -39.64 26.74
CA LEU A 69 -40.45 -40.51 27.71
C LEU A 69 -39.45 -39.70 28.57
N PRO A 70 -39.57 -39.71 29.92
CA PRO A 70 -38.51 -39.22 30.79
C PRO A 70 -37.29 -40.16 30.75
N ALA A 71 -36.11 -39.69 31.15
CA ALA A 71 -34.90 -40.50 31.23
C ALA A 71 -35.00 -41.56 32.35
N SER A 72 -35.74 -42.64 32.12
CA SER A 72 -35.90 -43.80 33.00
C SER A 72 -35.09 -45.00 32.47
N ALA A 73 -34.74 -45.94 33.36
CA ALA A 73 -33.93 -47.11 33.02
C ALA A 73 -34.71 -48.21 32.26
N ASP A 74 -36.02 -48.05 32.03
CA ASP A 74 -36.89 -49.11 31.50
C ASP A 74 -37.66 -48.69 30.23
N LEU A 75 -36.97 -47.97 29.33
CA LEU A 75 -37.49 -47.46 28.05
C LEU A 75 -38.22 -48.53 27.21
N SER A 76 -37.77 -49.79 27.24
CA SER A 76 -38.39 -50.87 26.46
C SER A 76 -39.80 -51.21 26.93
N HIS A 77 -40.06 -51.15 28.24
CA HIS A 77 -41.38 -51.42 28.81
C HIS A 77 -42.36 -50.26 28.53
N GLU A 78 -41.89 -49.01 28.59
CA GLU A 78 -42.71 -47.83 28.29
C GLU A 78 -43.12 -47.77 26.80
N ILE A 79 -42.18 -48.07 25.89
CA ILE A 79 -42.47 -48.17 24.44
C ILE A 79 -43.46 -49.29 24.16
N GLU A 80 -43.30 -50.45 24.79
CA GLU A 80 -44.20 -51.60 24.63
C GLU A 80 -45.61 -51.30 25.15
N SER A 81 -45.71 -50.63 26.30
CA SER A 81 -46.98 -50.16 26.86
C SER A 81 -47.65 -49.12 25.95
N ALA A 82 -46.91 -48.16 25.41
CA ALA A 82 -47.43 -47.16 24.47
C ALA A 82 -47.90 -47.79 23.15
N LEU A 83 -47.17 -48.79 22.64
CA LEU A 83 -47.54 -49.55 21.45
C LEU A 83 -48.86 -50.31 21.65
N GLN A 84 -49.04 -50.98 22.79
CA GLN A 84 -50.29 -51.69 23.13
C GLN A 84 -51.49 -50.74 23.23
N GLN A 85 -51.25 -49.53 23.77
CA GLN A 85 -52.24 -48.47 23.96
C GLN A 85 -52.53 -47.64 22.71
N SER A 86 -51.91 -47.95 21.56
CA SER A 86 -52.06 -47.22 20.29
C SER A 86 -53.03 -47.90 19.33
N GLU A 87 -53.90 -47.09 18.73
CA GLU A 87 -54.93 -47.56 17.79
C GLU A 87 -54.37 -47.91 16.40
N PHE A 88 -53.40 -47.14 15.91
CA PHE A 88 -52.70 -47.32 14.62
C PHE A 88 -51.18 -47.33 14.81
N LEU A 89 -50.47 -47.98 13.91
CA LEU A 89 -49.01 -47.92 13.80
C LEU A 89 -48.65 -47.21 12.49
N ILE A 90 -47.86 -46.13 12.55
CA ILE A 90 -47.36 -45.42 11.37
C ILE A 90 -45.85 -45.64 11.27
N VAL A 91 -45.40 -46.24 10.17
CA VAL A 91 -43.98 -46.51 9.91
C VAL A 91 -43.44 -45.50 8.91
N VAL A 92 -42.39 -44.77 9.27
CA VAL A 92 -41.64 -43.90 8.36
C VAL A 92 -40.60 -44.75 7.62
N CYS A 93 -40.68 -44.78 6.30
CA CYS A 93 -39.89 -45.67 5.44
C CYS A 93 -38.88 -44.90 4.57
N SER A 94 -37.62 -45.26 4.74
CA SER A 94 -36.45 -44.84 3.95
C SER A 94 -35.61 -46.10 3.63
N PRO A 95 -34.61 -46.05 2.71
CA PRO A 95 -33.75 -47.20 2.39
C PRO A 95 -33.03 -47.82 3.59
N GLN A 96 -33.02 -47.10 4.71
CA GLN A 96 -32.34 -47.48 5.95
C GLN A 96 -33.30 -48.13 6.95
N THR A 97 -34.62 -47.93 6.81
CA THR A 97 -35.62 -48.49 7.72
C THR A 97 -35.58 -50.03 7.84
N PRO A 98 -35.36 -50.82 6.76
CA PRO A 98 -35.32 -52.29 6.85
C PRO A 98 -34.27 -52.85 7.81
N GLN A 99 -33.16 -52.13 7.99
CA GLN A 99 -32.04 -52.55 8.84
C GLN A 99 -32.32 -52.31 10.33
N SER A 100 -33.40 -51.62 10.69
CA SER A 100 -33.75 -51.35 12.09
C SER A 100 -34.41 -52.56 12.73
N GLN A 101 -33.71 -53.21 13.67
CA GLN A 101 -34.27 -54.32 14.45
C GLN A 101 -35.49 -53.87 15.27
N TRP A 102 -35.51 -52.63 15.75
CA TRP A 102 -36.59 -52.07 16.57
C TRP A 102 -37.88 -51.85 15.78
N VAL A 103 -37.78 -51.22 14.60
CA VAL A 103 -38.96 -51.00 13.73
C VAL A 103 -39.58 -52.34 13.31
N ASN A 104 -38.76 -53.35 12.98
CA ASN A 104 -39.26 -54.69 12.67
C ASN A 104 -39.96 -55.34 13.89
N LYS A 105 -39.39 -55.20 15.09
CA LYS A 105 -39.97 -55.74 16.33
C LYS A 105 -41.31 -55.10 16.66
N GLU A 106 -41.44 -53.78 16.49
CA GLU A 106 -42.68 -53.04 16.71
C GLU A 106 -43.78 -53.46 15.73
N ILE A 107 -43.44 -53.62 14.45
CA ILE A 107 -44.37 -54.12 13.42
C ILE A 107 -44.85 -55.52 13.79
N LEU A 108 -43.94 -56.44 14.10
CA LEU A 108 -44.30 -57.82 14.46
C LEU A 108 -45.19 -57.87 15.70
N ARG A 109 -44.86 -57.13 16.75
CA ARG A 109 -45.68 -57.01 17.96
C ARG A 109 -47.06 -56.45 17.68
N PHE A 110 -47.16 -55.42 16.83
CA PHE A 110 -48.45 -54.84 16.47
C PHE A 110 -49.34 -55.83 15.70
N ARG A 111 -48.72 -56.74 14.96
CA ARG A 111 -49.41 -57.84 14.27
C ARG A 111 -49.81 -58.99 15.20
N GLU A 112 -48.97 -59.35 16.16
CA GLU A 112 -49.31 -60.31 17.21
C GLU A 112 -50.56 -59.89 18.00
N MET A 113 -50.82 -58.59 18.09
CA MET A 113 -52.05 -58.03 18.66
C MET A 113 -53.29 -58.13 17.75
N GLY A 114 -53.18 -58.73 16.56
CA GLY A 114 -54.26 -58.91 15.58
C GLY A 114 -54.64 -57.62 14.83
N ARG A 115 -53.73 -56.63 14.74
CA ARG A 115 -54.02 -55.28 14.20
C ARG A 115 -53.38 -54.99 12.84
N ASP A 116 -53.17 -56.02 12.02
CA ASP A 116 -52.46 -55.94 10.73
C ASP A 116 -53.03 -54.86 9.79
N GLY A 117 -54.36 -54.72 9.74
CA GLY A 117 -55.06 -53.71 8.91
C GLY A 117 -54.95 -52.27 9.40
N ARG A 118 -54.20 -52.01 10.49
CA ARG A 118 -54.02 -50.68 11.09
C ARG A 118 -52.56 -50.20 11.06
N ILE A 119 -51.73 -50.83 10.24
CA ILE A 119 -50.36 -50.42 9.96
C ILE A 119 -50.34 -49.54 8.71
N LEU A 120 -49.77 -48.35 8.81
CA LEU A 120 -49.70 -47.33 7.75
C LEU A 120 -48.24 -47.02 7.42
N ALA A 121 -47.85 -47.06 6.15
CA ALA A 121 -46.48 -46.71 5.74
C ALA A 121 -46.42 -45.31 5.08
N LEU A 122 -45.43 -44.51 5.48
CA LEU A 122 -45.07 -43.23 4.85
C LEU A 122 -43.70 -43.36 4.18
N LEU A 123 -43.67 -43.41 2.85
CA LEU A 123 -42.44 -43.49 2.06
C LEU A 123 -41.84 -42.11 1.87
N ILE A 124 -40.67 -41.87 2.48
CA ILE A 124 -39.97 -40.58 2.42
C ILE A 124 -38.86 -40.55 1.38
N GLU A 125 -38.13 -41.65 1.20
CA GLU A 125 -37.01 -41.82 0.28
C GLU A 125 -36.88 -43.30 -0.14
N GLY A 126 -36.22 -43.59 -1.26
CA GLY A 126 -36.01 -44.96 -1.75
C GLY A 126 -37.18 -45.55 -2.55
N GLU A 127 -36.95 -46.64 -3.27
CA GLU A 127 -38.03 -47.42 -3.88
C GLU A 127 -38.74 -48.30 -2.82
N PRO A 128 -40.06 -48.57 -2.95
CA PRO A 128 -40.82 -49.36 -1.99
C PRO A 128 -40.15 -50.69 -1.60
N GLY A 129 -39.55 -51.41 -2.56
CA GLY A 129 -38.86 -52.68 -2.32
C GLY A 129 -37.57 -52.57 -1.50
N GLU A 130 -36.95 -51.39 -1.47
CA GLU A 130 -35.72 -51.12 -0.70
C GLU A 130 -36.01 -50.42 0.64
N ALA A 131 -37.11 -49.66 0.73
CA ALA A 131 -37.42 -48.85 1.90
C ALA A 131 -38.36 -49.53 2.91
N PHE A 132 -39.10 -50.57 2.49
CA PHE A 132 -40.02 -51.27 3.38
C PHE A 132 -39.34 -52.36 4.21
N PRO A 133 -39.49 -52.34 5.55
CA PRO A 133 -38.92 -53.39 6.38
C PRO A 133 -39.53 -54.77 6.05
N PRO A 134 -38.78 -55.88 6.17
CA PRO A 134 -39.27 -57.22 5.83
C PRO A 134 -40.54 -57.61 6.59
N ALA A 135 -40.67 -57.17 7.85
CA ALA A 135 -41.85 -57.38 8.67
C ALA A 135 -43.10 -56.66 8.12
N LEU A 136 -42.95 -55.63 7.29
CA LEU A 136 -44.04 -54.87 6.69
C LEU A 136 -44.58 -55.55 5.42
N LEU A 137 -43.74 -56.26 4.67
CA LEU A 137 -44.06 -56.88 3.37
C LEU A 137 -44.77 -58.25 3.48
N ARG A 138 -44.49 -59.05 4.52
CA ARG A 138 -44.98 -60.44 4.62
C ARG A 138 -46.22 -60.58 5.49
N VAL A 139 -47.44 -60.69 4.95
CA VAL A 139 -48.67 -60.88 5.76
C VAL A 139 -49.01 -62.36 5.85
N ARG A 140 -49.29 -62.88 7.06
CA ARG A 140 -49.75 -64.27 7.25
C ARG A 140 -51.26 -64.34 7.10
N LYS A 141 -51.74 -65.02 6.06
CA LYS A 141 -53.16 -65.32 5.87
C LYS A 141 -53.42 -66.77 6.22
N VAL A 142 -54.41 -66.99 7.07
CA VAL A 142 -54.88 -68.33 7.42
C VAL A 142 -55.93 -68.74 6.39
N VAL A 143 -55.56 -69.61 5.45
CA VAL A 143 -56.48 -70.13 4.43
C VAL A 143 -57.04 -71.47 4.92
N PRO A 144 -58.38 -71.67 4.95
CA PRO A 144 -58.94 -72.97 5.29
C PRO A 144 -58.64 -73.98 4.16
N GLY A 145 -57.97 -75.08 4.47
CA GLY A 145 -57.88 -76.23 3.56
C GLY A 145 -59.23 -76.97 3.51
N ALA A 146 -59.53 -77.62 2.38
CA ALA A 146 -60.78 -78.36 2.18
C ALA A 146 -60.98 -79.55 3.15
N ASP A 147 -59.93 -79.91 3.89
CA ASP A 147 -59.83 -80.95 4.93
C ASP A 147 -59.99 -80.41 6.37
N GLY A 148 -60.34 -79.13 6.54
CA GLY A 148 -60.59 -78.51 7.84
C GLY A 148 -59.31 -78.14 8.63
N ARG A 149 -58.12 -78.34 8.04
CA ARG A 149 -56.85 -77.85 8.59
C ARG A 149 -56.50 -76.49 7.98
N THR A 150 -56.11 -75.55 8.81
CA THR A 150 -55.71 -74.21 8.39
C THR A 150 -54.28 -74.21 7.87
N THR A 151 -54.07 -73.78 6.62
CA THR A 151 -52.73 -73.59 6.05
C THR A 151 -52.36 -72.11 6.13
N GLN A 152 -51.19 -71.80 6.69
CA GLN A 152 -50.67 -70.43 6.70
C GLN A 152 -50.01 -70.14 5.35
N GLN A 153 -50.59 -69.24 4.55
CA GLN A 153 -49.98 -68.71 3.34
C GLN A 153 -49.46 -67.29 3.60
N GLU A 154 -48.23 -66.98 3.15
CA GLU A 154 -47.69 -65.61 3.17
C GLU A 154 -48.14 -64.88 1.90
N GLU A 155 -48.89 -63.79 2.05
CA GLU A 155 -49.34 -62.89 0.96
C GLU A 155 -48.56 -61.57 1.06
N GLU A 156 -48.02 -61.09 -0.05
CA GLU A 156 -47.27 -59.83 -0.12
C GLU A 156 -48.25 -58.67 -0.30
N VAL A 157 -48.36 -57.78 0.71
CA VAL A 157 -49.32 -56.67 0.72
C VAL A 157 -48.56 -55.35 0.79
N GLU A 158 -48.88 -54.40 -0.10
CA GLU A 158 -48.32 -53.05 -0.06
C GLU A 158 -49.08 -52.16 0.95
N PRO A 159 -48.51 -51.79 2.11
CA PRO A 159 -49.23 -51.05 3.17
C PRO A 159 -49.16 -49.53 2.97
N LEU A 160 -48.90 -49.07 1.74
CA LEU A 160 -48.54 -47.67 1.45
C LEU A 160 -49.73 -46.74 1.72
N ALA A 161 -49.58 -45.90 2.75
CA ALA A 161 -50.57 -44.88 3.11
C ALA A 161 -50.20 -43.50 2.54
N GLY A 162 -48.92 -43.22 2.26
CA GLY A 162 -48.49 -41.99 1.60
C GLY A 162 -47.06 -42.04 1.03
N ASP A 163 -46.86 -41.38 -0.12
CA ASP A 163 -45.55 -41.20 -0.77
C ASP A 163 -45.26 -39.70 -0.89
N VAL A 164 -44.08 -39.27 -0.46
CA VAL A 164 -43.65 -37.86 -0.47
C VAL A 164 -42.38 -37.63 -1.30
N ARG A 165 -41.92 -38.64 -2.03
CA ARG A 165 -40.75 -38.55 -2.91
C ARG A 165 -41.03 -37.57 -4.05
N PRO A 166 -40.09 -36.67 -4.38
CA PRO A 166 -40.29 -35.67 -5.43
C PRO A 166 -40.47 -36.33 -6.80
N THR A 167 -41.54 -35.96 -7.52
CA THR A 167 -41.79 -36.39 -8.91
C THR A 167 -41.56 -35.21 -9.87
N ARG A 168 -41.28 -35.49 -11.16
CA ARG A 168 -41.05 -34.44 -12.18
C ARG A 168 -42.24 -33.50 -12.39
N THR A 169 -43.46 -33.95 -12.05
CA THR A 169 -44.71 -33.27 -12.38
C THR A 169 -45.37 -32.57 -11.18
N GLU A 170 -45.05 -32.97 -9.95
CA GLU A 170 -45.77 -32.50 -8.77
C GLU A 170 -44.84 -31.85 -7.74
N SER A 171 -45.24 -30.67 -7.24
CA SER A 171 -44.43 -29.96 -6.25
C SER A 171 -44.31 -30.76 -4.94
N PRO A 172 -43.14 -30.77 -4.27
CA PRO A 172 -42.94 -31.46 -2.99
C PRO A 172 -43.93 -31.05 -1.88
N ARG A 173 -44.41 -29.79 -1.93
CA ARG A 173 -45.44 -29.28 -1.00
C ARG A 173 -46.81 -29.91 -1.22
N TRP A 174 -47.13 -30.26 -2.46
CA TRP A 174 -48.39 -30.91 -2.82
C TRP A 174 -48.38 -32.38 -2.42
N LEU A 175 -47.30 -33.10 -2.69
CA LEU A 175 -47.10 -34.51 -2.34
C LEU A 175 -47.22 -34.74 -0.82
N TRP A 176 -46.49 -33.95 -0.03
CA TRP A 176 -46.61 -33.96 1.45
C TRP A 176 -48.06 -33.77 1.92
N ARG A 177 -48.79 -32.86 1.27
CA ARG A 177 -50.19 -32.57 1.65
C ARG A 177 -51.09 -33.77 1.37
N MET A 178 -50.94 -34.43 0.22
CA MET A 178 -51.75 -35.60 -0.13
C MET A 178 -51.46 -36.78 0.78
N ALA A 179 -50.17 -37.08 1.02
CA ALA A 179 -49.75 -38.14 1.94
C ALA A 179 -50.30 -37.92 3.37
N ARG A 180 -50.19 -36.68 3.89
CA ARG A 180 -50.75 -36.31 5.20
C ARG A 180 -52.27 -36.51 5.26
N LEU A 181 -53.00 -36.09 4.23
CA LEU A 181 -54.47 -36.22 4.20
C LEU A 181 -54.92 -37.69 4.10
N ARG A 182 -54.15 -38.56 3.43
CA ARG A 182 -54.41 -40.01 3.39
C ARG A 182 -54.22 -40.67 4.75
N LEU A 183 -53.12 -40.36 5.45
CA LEU A 183 -52.89 -40.82 6.82
C LEU A 183 -54.01 -40.37 7.78
N LEU A 184 -54.40 -39.09 7.70
CA LEU A 184 -55.51 -38.54 8.49
C LEU A 184 -56.84 -39.23 8.19
N ALA A 185 -57.11 -39.56 6.92
CA ALA A 185 -58.33 -40.25 6.51
C ALA A 185 -58.44 -41.64 7.16
N CYS A 186 -57.34 -42.40 7.16
CA CYS A 186 -57.25 -43.71 7.79
C CYS A 186 -57.48 -43.65 9.31
N ILE A 187 -56.78 -42.76 10.02
CA ILE A 187 -56.87 -42.67 11.49
C ILE A 187 -58.25 -42.15 11.94
N LEU A 188 -58.84 -41.22 11.18
CA LEU A 188 -60.16 -40.67 11.48
C LEU A 188 -61.32 -41.54 10.99
N GLY A 189 -61.06 -42.61 10.23
CA GLY A 189 -62.08 -43.50 9.67
C GLY A 189 -63.00 -42.81 8.68
N CYS A 190 -62.49 -41.89 7.86
CA CYS A 190 -63.26 -41.15 6.86
C CYS A 190 -62.66 -41.28 5.46
N ARG A 191 -63.45 -41.00 4.41
CA ARG A 191 -62.92 -41.12 3.03
C ARG A 191 -61.95 -39.99 2.73
N PHE A 192 -60.86 -40.31 2.06
CA PHE A 192 -59.84 -39.33 1.66
C PHE A 192 -60.40 -38.17 0.83
N ALA A 193 -61.36 -38.44 -0.06
CA ALA A 193 -62.02 -37.42 -0.88
C ALA A 193 -62.72 -36.35 -0.03
N ASP A 194 -63.41 -36.76 1.04
CA ASP A 194 -64.17 -35.85 1.92
C ASP A 194 -63.25 -34.85 2.65
N LEU A 195 -62.03 -35.27 3.04
CA LEU A 195 -61.02 -34.38 3.63
C LEU A 195 -60.33 -33.49 2.57
N ARG A 196 -60.09 -34.03 1.37
CA ARG A 196 -59.41 -33.33 0.27
C ARG A 196 -60.24 -32.17 -0.28
N ASP A 197 -61.51 -32.42 -0.57
CA ASP A 197 -62.38 -31.46 -1.27
C ASP A 197 -62.66 -30.23 -0.38
N ARG A 198 -62.75 -30.41 0.94
CA ARG A 198 -62.90 -29.29 1.88
C ARG A 198 -61.62 -28.49 2.15
N ASP A 199 -60.44 -29.13 2.11
CA ASP A 199 -59.17 -28.38 2.17
C ASP A 199 -58.93 -27.59 0.87
N GLN A 200 -59.54 -27.99 -0.25
CA GLN A 200 -59.63 -27.16 -1.46
C GLN A 200 -60.64 -26.01 -1.31
N GLU A 201 -61.83 -26.27 -0.75
CA GLU A 201 -62.82 -25.20 -0.50
C GLU A 201 -62.32 -24.13 0.47
N ARG A 202 -61.57 -24.48 1.54
CA ARG A 202 -60.98 -23.47 2.44
C ARG A 202 -60.02 -22.54 1.70
N ARG A 203 -59.33 -23.03 0.66
CA ARG A 203 -58.46 -22.21 -0.19
C ARG A 203 -59.23 -21.42 -1.23
N ALA A 204 -60.33 -21.96 -1.75
CA ALA A 204 -61.24 -21.20 -2.62
C ALA A 204 -61.90 -20.06 -1.84
N ARG A 205 -62.35 -20.30 -0.59
CA ARG A 205 -62.90 -19.27 0.31
C ARG A 205 -61.85 -18.26 0.77
N ARG A 206 -60.61 -18.67 1.07
CA ARG A 206 -59.51 -17.72 1.34
C ARG A 206 -59.18 -16.87 0.10
N ARG A 207 -59.18 -17.46 -1.10
CA ARG A 207 -59.04 -16.71 -2.37
C ARG A 207 -60.23 -15.77 -2.64
N ALA A 208 -61.45 -16.14 -2.25
CA ALA A 208 -62.64 -15.30 -2.36
C ALA A 208 -62.67 -14.15 -1.33
N ILE A 209 -62.20 -14.39 -0.09
CA ILE A 209 -62.05 -13.35 0.95
C ILE A 209 -60.94 -12.36 0.56
N TRP A 210 -59.84 -12.84 -0.03
CA TRP A 210 -58.82 -11.99 -0.64
C TRP A 210 -59.34 -11.25 -1.88
N GLY A 211 -60.29 -11.83 -2.62
CA GLY A 211 -61.00 -11.18 -3.73
C GLY A 211 -61.88 -10.00 -3.29
N GLY A 212 -62.60 -10.14 -2.17
CA GLY A 212 -63.40 -9.06 -1.59
C GLY A 212 -62.56 -7.95 -0.93
N ALA A 213 -61.43 -8.30 -0.32
CA ALA A 213 -60.45 -7.32 0.15
C ALA A 213 -59.83 -6.54 -1.02
N MET A 214 -59.60 -7.20 -2.16
CA MET A 214 -59.10 -6.57 -3.39
C MET A 214 -60.10 -5.62 -4.04
N THR A 215 -61.42 -5.81 -3.90
CA THR A 215 -62.42 -4.86 -4.44
C THR A 215 -62.50 -3.58 -3.62
N VAL A 216 -62.38 -3.65 -2.29
CA VAL A 216 -62.29 -2.45 -1.43
C VAL A 216 -60.93 -1.76 -1.62
N LEU A 217 -59.86 -2.54 -1.75
CA LEU A 217 -58.53 -2.04 -2.11
C LEU A 217 -58.50 -1.45 -3.53
N ALA A 218 -59.34 -1.92 -4.47
CA ALA A 218 -59.45 -1.40 -5.85
C ALA A 218 -60.20 -0.06 -5.93
N VAL A 219 -61.15 0.20 -5.03
CA VAL A 219 -61.82 1.51 -4.93
C VAL A 219 -60.90 2.52 -4.24
N LEU A 220 -60.18 2.12 -3.20
CA LEU A 220 -59.14 2.94 -2.57
C LEU A 220 -57.94 3.16 -3.51
N MET A 221 -57.51 2.13 -4.25
CA MET A 221 -56.56 2.21 -5.35
C MET A 221 -57.12 2.97 -6.53
N GLY A 222 -58.44 3.09 -6.73
CA GLY A 222 -59.05 3.92 -7.77
C GLY A 222 -58.81 5.40 -7.49
N LEU A 223 -59.07 5.83 -6.26
CA LEU A 223 -58.76 7.19 -5.80
C LEU A 223 -57.24 7.44 -5.71
N LEU A 224 -56.48 6.45 -5.23
CA LEU A 224 -55.02 6.50 -5.23
C LEU A 224 -54.40 6.34 -6.62
N THR A 225 -55.09 5.79 -7.64
CA THR A 225 -54.61 5.71 -9.03
C THR A 225 -55.00 6.93 -9.81
N VAL A 226 -56.08 7.65 -9.50
CA VAL A 226 -56.26 9.00 -10.02
C VAL A 226 -55.21 9.94 -9.43
N PHE A 227 -54.97 9.87 -8.12
CA PHE A 227 -53.88 10.60 -7.46
C PHE A 227 -52.50 10.16 -7.96
N ALA A 228 -52.27 8.85 -8.11
CA ALA A 228 -51.03 8.30 -8.63
C ALA A 228 -50.92 8.44 -10.14
N VAL A 229 -51.97 8.65 -10.93
CA VAL A 229 -51.90 8.96 -12.38
C VAL A 229 -51.61 10.45 -12.56
N VAL A 230 -52.12 11.32 -11.69
CA VAL A 230 -51.66 12.71 -11.64
C VAL A 230 -50.19 12.77 -11.22
N GLN A 231 -49.77 12.03 -10.17
CA GLN A 231 -48.37 11.92 -9.76
C GLN A 231 -47.49 11.12 -10.73
N ARG A 232 -48.04 10.14 -11.47
CA ARG A 232 -47.32 9.32 -12.47
C ARG A 232 -47.34 9.95 -13.84
N ASN A 233 -48.23 10.89 -14.15
CA ASN A 233 -48.14 11.76 -15.32
C ASN A 233 -47.17 12.91 -15.02
N ALA A 234 -47.17 13.48 -13.81
CA ALA A 234 -46.12 14.39 -13.35
C ALA A 234 -44.75 13.68 -13.31
N ALA A 235 -44.68 12.44 -12.79
CA ALA A 235 -43.46 11.64 -12.78
C ALA A 235 -43.14 10.99 -14.13
N ARG A 236 -44.10 10.78 -15.05
CA ARG A 236 -43.82 10.37 -16.44
C ARG A 236 -43.31 11.55 -17.24
N GLN A 237 -43.85 12.75 -17.05
CA GLN A 237 -43.29 13.96 -17.65
C GLN A 237 -41.91 14.23 -17.08
N ALA A 238 -41.71 14.08 -15.77
CA ALA A 238 -40.38 14.17 -15.15
C ALA A 238 -39.44 13.06 -15.62
N ARG A 239 -39.88 11.80 -15.77
CA ARG A 239 -39.04 10.68 -16.25
C ARG A 239 -38.79 10.71 -17.77
N LEU A 240 -39.71 11.26 -18.56
CA LEU A 240 -39.51 11.51 -20.00
C LEU A 240 -38.60 12.72 -20.20
N GLN A 241 -38.73 13.76 -19.38
CA GLN A 241 -37.76 14.83 -19.33
C GLN A 241 -36.41 14.33 -18.83
N GLU A 242 -36.36 13.46 -17.83
CA GLU A 242 -35.13 12.87 -17.30
C GLU A 242 -34.52 11.86 -18.28
N SER A 243 -35.31 11.14 -19.08
CA SER A 243 -34.80 10.24 -20.12
C SER A 243 -34.35 11.00 -21.36
N LEU A 244 -35.03 12.08 -21.75
CA LEU A 244 -34.58 13.01 -22.79
C LEU A 244 -33.39 13.84 -22.32
N GLN A 245 -33.32 14.21 -21.05
CA GLN A 245 -32.16 14.85 -20.41
C GLN A 245 -31.01 13.86 -20.29
N ARG A 246 -31.25 12.59 -19.93
CA ARG A 246 -30.22 11.53 -19.93
C ARG A 246 -29.77 11.19 -21.34
N GLN A 247 -30.64 11.11 -22.34
CA GLN A 247 -30.21 10.92 -23.74
C GLN A 247 -29.53 12.15 -24.32
N ARG A 248 -29.95 13.38 -23.97
CA ARG A 248 -29.24 14.60 -24.34
C ARG A 248 -27.94 14.73 -23.58
N ALA A 249 -27.85 14.31 -22.33
CA ALA A 249 -26.64 14.27 -21.52
C ALA A 249 -25.72 13.12 -21.95
N GLU A 250 -26.22 11.99 -22.41
CA GLU A 250 -25.43 10.89 -22.96
C GLU A 250 -24.96 11.20 -24.37
N ARG A 251 -25.77 11.89 -25.20
CA ARG A 251 -25.31 12.41 -26.50
C ARG A 251 -24.41 13.64 -26.37
N ALA A 252 -24.62 14.47 -25.35
CA ALA A 252 -23.72 15.56 -25.00
C ALA A 252 -22.43 15.02 -24.36
N LEU A 253 -22.49 13.97 -23.54
CA LEU A 253 -21.32 13.29 -22.97
C LEU A 253 -20.60 12.44 -24.02
N ALA A 254 -21.31 11.83 -24.97
CA ALA A 254 -20.71 11.14 -26.13
C ALA A 254 -20.10 12.16 -27.12
N GLY A 255 -20.76 13.30 -27.31
CA GLY A 255 -20.26 14.43 -28.09
C GLY A 255 -19.05 15.10 -27.42
N GLU A 256 -19.09 15.30 -26.11
CA GLU A 256 -18.00 15.84 -25.29
C GLU A 256 -16.88 14.83 -25.15
N THR A 257 -17.14 13.52 -25.00
CA THR A 257 -16.06 12.50 -24.95
C THR A 257 -15.43 12.30 -26.32
N ALA A 258 -16.18 12.43 -27.43
CA ALA A 258 -15.64 12.44 -28.77
C ALA A 258 -14.87 13.74 -29.08
N GLN A 259 -15.38 14.90 -28.65
CA GLN A 259 -14.66 16.18 -28.73
C GLN A 259 -13.45 16.22 -27.83
N ARG A 260 -13.51 15.64 -26.63
CA ARG A 260 -12.43 15.51 -25.68
C ARG A 260 -11.38 14.56 -26.19
N LYS A 261 -11.74 13.37 -26.71
CA LYS A 261 -10.78 12.49 -27.39
C LYS A 261 -10.14 13.16 -28.59
N ARG A 262 -10.89 13.92 -29.40
CA ARG A 262 -10.31 14.71 -30.51
C ARG A 262 -9.40 15.83 -30.01
N ALA A 263 -9.77 16.54 -28.95
CA ALA A 263 -8.97 17.60 -28.35
C ALA A 263 -7.70 17.04 -27.71
N GLU A 264 -7.79 15.92 -27.00
CA GLU A 264 -6.67 15.17 -26.39
C GLU A 264 -5.72 14.61 -27.46
N THR A 265 -6.25 14.09 -28.56
CA THR A 265 -5.46 13.62 -29.71
C THR A 265 -4.77 14.81 -30.40
N ASN A 266 -5.48 15.92 -30.64
CA ASN A 266 -4.89 17.12 -31.21
C ASN A 266 -3.87 17.78 -30.26
N LEU A 267 -4.09 17.71 -28.95
CA LEU A 267 -3.16 18.20 -27.93
C LEU A 267 -1.88 17.36 -27.96
N TYR A 268 -2.00 16.03 -28.04
CA TYR A 268 -0.86 15.12 -28.19
C TYR A 268 -0.03 15.42 -29.44
N PHE A 269 -0.67 15.54 -30.61
CA PHE A 269 0.02 15.84 -31.87
C PHE A 269 0.60 17.26 -31.96
N ASN A 270 0.18 18.19 -31.11
CA ASN A 270 0.80 19.53 -31.01
C ASN A 270 1.91 19.59 -29.95
N LEU A 271 1.71 18.92 -28.81
CA LEU A 271 2.65 18.95 -27.68
C LEU A 271 3.90 18.11 -27.93
N ILE A 272 3.81 16.98 -28.65
CA ILE A 272 4.99 16.15 -28.96
C ILE A 272 6.01 16.93 -29.81
N PRO A 273 5.64 17.55 -30.96
CA PRO A 273 6.58 18.36 -31.74
C PRO A 273 7.04 19.65 -31.04
N GLN A 274 6.23 20.20 -30.14
CA GLN A 274 6.58 21.38 -29.35
C GLN A 274 7.57 21.03 -28.23
N ALA A 275 7.33 19.95 -27.49
CA ALA A 275 8.24 19.43 -26.48
C ALA A 275 9.56 18.98 -27.08
N TYR A 276 9.52 18.36 -28.27
CA TYR A 276 10.72 18.01 -29.02
C TYR A 276 11.52 19.26 -29.43
N ARG A 277 10.87 20.31 -29.95
CA ARG A 277 11.55 21.59 -30.25
C ARG A 277 12.12 22.27 -29.01
N GLN A 278 11.35 22.35 -27.93
CA GLN A 278 11.81 22.91 -26.65
C GLN A 278 12.99 22.13 -26.06
N PHE A 279 12.98 20.81 -26.22
CA PHE A 279 14.10 19.96 -25.85
C PHE A 279 15.34 20.21 -26.73
N VAL A 280 15.16 20.36 -28.04
CA VAL A 280 16.24 20.72 -28.98
C VAL A 280 16.79 22.12 -28.70
N ASP A 281 15.95 23.05 -28.23
CA ASP A 281 16.32 24.40 -27.78
C ASP A 281 16.88 24.43 -26.35
N ASN A 282 17.15 23.26 -25.76
CA ASN A 282 17.71 23.04 -24.40
C ASN A 282 16.84 23.54 -23.23
N ASP A 283 15.55 23.79 -23.48
CA ASP A 283 14.54 24.11 -22.46
C ASP A 283 13.86 22.82 -21.95
N VAL A 284 14.67 21.98 -21.30
CA VAL A 284 14.28 20.65 -20.80
C VAL A 284 13.11 20.72 -19.81
N ARG A 285 12.98 21.86 -19.11
CA ARG A 285 11.92 22.07 -18.13
C ARG A 285 10.55 22.27 -18.79
N HIS A 286 10.47 23.11 -19.82
CA HIS A 286 9.22 23.27 -20.56
C HIS A 286 8.93 22.06 -21.46
N ALA A 287 9.95 21.37 -21.96
CA ALA A 287 9.76 20.10 -22.67
C ALA A 287 9.12 19.03 -21.76
N ALA A 288 9.65 18.85 -20.54
CA ALA A 288 9.08 17.95 -19.54
C ALA A 288 7.63 18.33 -19.18
N GLN A 289 7.38 19.63 -18.97
CA GLN A 289 6.03 20.14 -18.70
C GLN A 289 5.07 19.91 -19.87
N SER A 290 5.48 20.20 -21.10
CA SER A 290 4.69 19.93 -22.32
C SER A 290 4.34 18.45 -22.46
N LEU A 291 5.21 17.54 -22.03
CA LEU A 291 4.96 16.09 -22.02
C LEU A 291 4.05 15.64 -20.85
N GLU A 292 4.06 16.34 -19.72
CA GLU A 292 3.22 16.04 -18.56
C GLU A 292 1.72 16.17 -18.85
N PHE A 293 1.34 17.08 -19.75
CA PHE A 293 -0.05 17.36 -20.13
C PHE A 293 -0.65 16.37 -21.13
N CYS A 294 0.13 15.44 -21.69
CA CYS A 294 -0.40 14.40 -22.58
C CYS A 294 -1.18 13.31 -21.78
N PRO A 295 -2.42 12.98 -22.19
CA PRO A 295 -3.23 11.91 -21.60
C PRO A 295 -2.52 10.56 -21.63
N ALA A 296 -2.67 9.77 -20.56
CA ALA A 296 -1.94 8.51 -20.36
C ALA A 296 -2.17 7.48 -21.48
N ASP A 297 -3.38 7.48 -22.03
CA ASP A 297 -3.90 6.52 -23.00
C ASP A 297 -3.25 6.67 -24.39
N LEU A 298 -2.63 7.82 -24.65
CA LEU A 298 -1.95 8.17 -25.91
C LEU A 298 -0.42 8.15 -25.78
N ARG A 299 0.12 7.77 -24.61
CA ARG A 299 1.57 7.77 -24.33
C ARG A 299 2.26 6.56 -24.96
N ASP A 300 2.55 6.71 -26.24
CA ASP A 300 3.24 5.70 -27.01
C ASP A 300 4.78 5.86 -26.95
N TRP A 301 5.51 5.13 -27.80
CA TRP A 301 6.98 5.07 -27.79
C TRP A 301 7.67 6.44 -27.87
N GLU A 302 7.13 7.40 -28.63
CA GLU A 302 7.67 8.77 -28.78
C GLU A 302 7.61 9.57 -27.47
N TRP A 303 6.52 9.41 -26.71
CA TRP A 303 6.33 10.05 -25.41
C TRP A 303 7.28 9.47 -24.36
N ARG A 304 7.40 8.13 -24.31
CA ARG A 304 8.31 7.44 -23.37
C ARG A 304 9.77 7.76 -23.65
N TYR A 305 10.14 7.86 -24.92
CA TYR A 305 11.48 8.25 -25.33
C TYR A 305 11.84 9.67 -24.83
N LEU A 306 10.95 10.65 -25.02
CA LEU A 306 11.16 12.02 -24.57
C LEU A 306 11.05 12.20 -23.05
N ALA A 307 10.12 11.50 -22.37
CA ALA A 307 9.92 11.60 -20.92
C ALA A 307 11.08 11.00 -20.10
N ASN A 308 11.73 9.95 -20.60
CA ASN A 308 12.91 9.37 -19.97
C ASN A 308 14.13 10.30 -20.02
N LEU A 309 14.13 11.31 -20.90
CA LEU A 309 15.20 12.32 -20.96
C LEU A 309 15.01 13.44 -19.90
N CYS A 310 13.98 13.36 -19.03
CA CYS A 310 13.50 14.46 -18.17
C CYS A 310 13.42 14.22 -16.62
N HIS A 311 13.87 13.09 -16.01
CA HIS A 311 13.73 12.78 -14.54
C HIS A 311 15.08 12.73 -13.72
N THR A 312 15.06 12.51 -12.38
CA THR A 312 16.17 12.76 -11.38
C THR A 312 17.40 11.86 -11.46
N GLU A 313 17.21 10.63 -11.89
CA GLU A 313 18.27 9.95 -12.61
C GLU A 313 18.31 10.66 -13.95
N LEU A 314 19.26 11.60 -14.11
CA LEU A 314 19.27 12.50 -15.26
C LEU A 314 19.13 11.67 -16.53
N ARG A 315 19.89 10.55 -16.62
CA ARG A 315 19.78 9.51 -17.65
C ARG A 315 20.36 8.16 -17.20
N VAL A 316 19.84 7.08 -17.79
CA VAL A 316 20.40 5.72 -17.82
C VAL A 316 20.91 5.46 -19.22
N LEU A 317 22.22 5.24 -19.39
CA LEU A 317 22.80 4.98 -20.71
C LEU A 317 23.26 3.52 -20.80
N PRO A 318 22.78 2.74 -21.80
CA PRO A 318 23.29 1.40 -22.04
C PRO A 318 24.73 1.51 -22.55
N SER A 319 25.70 1.14 -21.71
CA SER A 319 27.12 1.20 -22.05
C SER A 319 27.72 -0.16 -22.45
N GLY A 320 26.92 -1.22 -22.55
CA GLY A 320 27.41 -2.57 -22.86
C GLY A 320 28.16 -3.19 -21.67
N ASN A 321 28.66 -4.41 -21.81
CA ASN A 321 29.25 -5.19 -20.71
C ASN A 321 30.57 -4.53 -20.21
N LEU A 322 30.47 -3.63 -19.23
CA LEU A 322 31.58 -2.84 -18.71
C LEU A 322 32.42 -3.67 -17.73
N LEU A 323 33.58 -4.16 -18.17
CA LEU A 323 34.59 -4.71 -17.25
C LEU A 323 35.58 -3.60 -16.89
N ALA A 324 35.44 -3.07 -15.67
CA ALA A 324 36.29 -2.01 -15.09
C ALA A 324 36.26 -0.64 -15.80
N PRO A 325 35.10 0.06 -15.81
CA PRO A 325 34.96 1.37 -16.46
C PRO A 325 35.80 2.44 -15.75
N SER A 326 36.39 3.34 -16.54
CA SER A 326 36.98 4.60 -16.06
C SER A 326 36.17 5.77 -16.61
N LEU A 327 35.87 6.74 -15.74
CA LEU A 327 35.04 7.91 -16.04
C LEU A 327 35.83 9.19 -15.75
N ALA A 328 35.71 10.18 -16.63
CA ALA A 328 36.24 11.51 -16.39
C ALA A 328 35.31 12.58 -17.01
N PHE A 329 35.05 13.66 -16.28
CA PHE A 329 34.39 14.84 -16.85
C PHE A 329 35.42 15.75 -17.51
N SER A 330 35.03 16.42 -18.59
CA SER A 330 35.76 17.57 -19.11
C SER A 330 35.69 18.74 -18.13
N PRO A 331 36.70 19.63 -18.08
CA PRO A 331 36.74 20.75 -17.12
C PRO A 331 35.57 21.74 -17.20
N ASP A 332 34.87 21.80 -18.33
CA ASP A 332 33.67 22.61 -18.56
C ASP A 332 32.36 21.93 -18.11
N SER A 333 32.44 20.71 -17.57
CA SER A 333 31.30 19.86 -17.16
C SER A 333 30.36 19.43 -18.30
N GLN A 334 30.71 19.69 -19.56
CA GLN A 334 29.82 19.42 -20.71
C GLN A 334 30.03 18.03 -21.34
N THR A 335 31.16 17.37 -21.08
CA THR A 335 31.51 16.09 -21.69
C THR A 335 31.92 15.08 -20.63
N VAL A 336 31.49 13.82 -20.77
CA VAL A 336 31.93 12.69 -19.98
C VAL A 336 32.68 11.72 -20.89
N ALA A 337 33.94 11.44 -20.58
CA ALA A 337 34.69 10.38 -21.23
C ALA A 337 34.47 9.05 -20.51
N ILE A 338 34.20 8.00 -21.29
CA ILE A 338 34.11 6.62 -20.82
C ILE A 338 35.14 5.79 -21.58
N ALA A 339 36.00 5.12 -20.83
CA ALA A 339 36.87 4.09 -21.36
C ALA A 339 36.40 2.72 -20.87
N ASP A 340 36.16 1.81 -21.81
CA ASP A 340 35.85 0.39 -21.57
C ASP A 340 36.71 -0.48 -22.49
N GLY A 341 37.25 -1.58 -21.95
CA GLY A 341 38.06 -2.54 -22.69
C GLY A 341 37.34 -3.06 -23.94
N LEU A 342 36.08 -3.44 -23.81
CA LEU A 342 35.34 -4.07 -24.92
C LEU A 342 34.74 -3.09 -25.91
N GLN A 343 34.64 -1.80 -25.58
CA GLN A 343 33.91 -0.79 -26.36
C GLN A 343 34.76 0.41 -26.81
N GLY A 344 36.01 0.53 -26.32
CA GLY A 344 36.92 1.63 -26.63
C GLY A 344 36.64 2.92 -25.86
N LEU A 345 37.23 4.03 -26.29
CA LEU A 345 37.04 5.36 -25.69
C LEU A 345 35.87 6.09 -26.37
N LYS A 346 34.87 6.48 -25.58
CA LYS A 346 33.71 7.28 -26.02
C LYS A 346 33.62 8.59 -25.23
N LEU A 347 33.30 9.66 -25.94
CA LEU A 347 32.91 10.95 -25.36
C LEU A 347 31.40 11.09 -25.47
N LEU A 348 30.78 11.30 -24.32
CA LEU A 348 29.37 11.54 -24.17
C LEU A 348 29.16 13.01 -23.82
N ASP A 349 28.10 13.59 -24.34
CA ASP A 349 27.61 14.87 -23.83
C ASP A 349 27.04 14.67 -22.42
N ALA A 350 27.43 15.49 -21.45
CA ALA A 350 27.05 15.33 -20.05
C ALA A 350 25.55 15.62 -19.81
N ALA A 351 24.96 16.53 -20.58
CA ALA A 351 23.55 16.90 -20.46
C ALA A 351 22.64 15.90 -21.19
N THR A 352 23.07 15.43 -22.37
CA THR A 352 22.27 14.60 -23.26
C THR A 352 22.62 13.11 -23.23
N GLY A 353 23.77 12.73 -22.70
CA GLY A 353 24.27 11.35 -22.73
C GLY A 353 24.49 10.80 -24.13
N THR A 354 24.42 11.64 -25.17
CA THR A 354 24.62 11.23 -26.55
C THR A 354 26.11 11.07 -26.81
N THR A 355 26.49 10.05 -27.59
CA THR A 355 27.89 9.89 -28.01
C THR A 355 28.25 11.04 -28.94
N ARG A 356 28.98 12.03 -28.42
CA ARG A 356 29.60 13.09 -29.22
C ARG A 356 30.62 12.48 -30.16
N ARG A 357 31.40 11.51 -29.67
CA ARG A 357 32.48 10.90 -30.45
C ARG A 357 32.95 9.57 -29.90
N ALA A 358 33.19 8.59 -30.77
CA ALA A 358 34.04 7.44 -30.46
C ALA A 358 35.46 7.75 -30.97
N LEU A 359 36.45 7.71 -30.07
CA LEU A 359 37.82 8.17 -30.35
C LEU A 359 38.80 7.02 -30.56
N LEU A 360 38.60 5.89 -29.89
CA LEU A 360 39.48 4.72 -30.02
C LEU A 360 38.64 3.46 -30.23
N PRO A 361 39.05 2.56 -31.15
CA PRO A 361 38.39 1.27 -31.33
C PRO A 361 38.58 0.38 -30.08
N PRO A 362 37.69 -0.60 -29.87
CA PRO A 362 37.80 -1.55 -28.77
C PRO A 362 39.10 -2.36 -28.84
N GLY A 363 39.69 -2.66 -27.68
CA GLY A 363 40.96 -3.36 -27.57
C GLY A 363 40.96 -4.38 -26.42
N ASN A 364 41.86 -5.36 -26.44
CA ASN A 364 41.92 -6.35 -25.35
C ASN A 364 42.60 -5.74 -24.11
N GLY A 365 41.83 -5.29 -23.11
CA GLY A 365 42.35 -4.98 -21.78
C GLY A 365 41.67 -3.81 -21.05
N ALA A 366 42.06 -3.58 -19.79
CA ALA A 366 41.58 -2.45 -19.01
C ALA A 366 41.91 -1.12 -19.71
N CYS A 367 40.94 -0.22 -19.76
CA CYS A 367 41.08 1.10 -20.37
C CYS A 367 40.80 2.17 -19.30
N CYS A 368 41.74 3.08 -19.08
CA CYS A 368 41.56 4.23 -18.20
C CYS A 368 41.60 5.53 -19.00
N VAL A 369 40.98 6.59 -18.47
CA VAL A 369 40.88 7.89 -19.14
C VAL A 369 41.07 9.05 -18.18
N ALA A 370 41.72 10.12 -18.65
CA ALA A 370 41.81 11.40 -17.95
C ALA A 370 41.77 12.57 -18.93
N PHE A 371 41.22 13.71 -18.49
CA PHE A 371 41.33 14.99 -19.18
C PHE A 371 42.48 15.81 -18.60
N SER A 372 43.15 16.61 -19.43
CA SER A 372 43.99 17.69 -18.94
C SER A 372 43.14 18.77 -18.27
N SER A 373 43.72 19.53 -17.35
CA SER A 373 43.02 20.55 -16.57
C SER A 373 42.44 21.69 -17.41
N ASP A 374 43.05 21.98 -18.56
CA ASP A 374 42.58 22.94 -19.56
C ASP A 374 41.58 22.34 -20.56
N GLY A 375 41.33 21.02 -20.48
CA GLY A 375 40.41 20.30 -21.34
C GLY A 375 40.92 20.09 -22.76
N ARG A 376 42.17 20.44 -23.05
CA ARG A 376 42.76 20.34 -24.39
C ARG A 376 43.11 18.92 -24.78
N TRP A 377 43.54 18.10 -23.83
CA TRP A 377 44.05 16.75 -24.08
C TRP A 377 43.25 15.70 -23.32
N ILE A 378 43.17 14.52 -23.94
CA ILE A 378 42.61 13.31 -23.33
C ILE A 378 43.68 12.24 -23.39
N ALA A 379 44.05 11.69 -22.24
CA ALA A 379 44.88 10.50 -22.15
C ALA A 379 43.98 9.28 -22.00
N ALA A 380 44.20 8.24 -22.79
CA ALA A 380 43.51 6.98 -22.66
C ALA A 380 44.45 5.80 -22.84
N SER A 381 44.21 4.72 -22.09
CA SER A 381 44.93 3.46 -22.27
C SER A 381 44.10 2.41 -22.98
N SER A 382 44.77 1.50 -23.68
CA SER A 382 44.20 0.24 -24.16
C SER A 382 45.24 -0.86 -24.00
N GLY A 383 45.05 -1.71 -22.98
CA GLY A 383 46.07 -2.69 -22.60
C GLY A 383 47.36 -1.97 -22.16
N LYS A 384 48.46 -2.18 -22.91
CA LYS A 384 49.78 -1.58 -22.64
C LYS A 384 50.00 -0.25 -23.36
N ALA A 385 49.13 0.09 -24.32
CA ALA A 385 49.26 1.30 -25.11
C ALA A 385 48.67 2.51 -24.38
N LEU A 386 49.45 3.60 -24.30
CA LEU A 386 49.02 4.92 -23.84
C LEU A 386 48.85 5.82 -25.06
N THR A 387 47.68 6.41 -25.23
CA THR A 387 47.40 7.34 -26.33
C THR A 387 46.94 8.67 -25.76
N VAL A 388 47.54 9.76 -26.25
CA VAL A 388 47.09 11.13 -25.95
C VAL A 388 46.47 11.73 -27.21
N LEU A 389 45.27 12.27 -27.04
CA LEU A 389 44.47 12.84 -28.12
C LEU A 389 44.15 14.30 -27.81
N ASP A 390 43.94 15.08 -28.87
CA ASP A 390 43.35 16.40 -28.75
C ASP A 390 41.85 16.23 -28.49
N ALA A 391 41.33 16.83 -27.42
CA ALA A 391 39.96 16.62 -26.97
C ALA A 391 38.92 17.13 -27.97
N ALA A 392 39.23 18.23 -28.67
CA ALA A 392 38.32 18.87 -29.61
C ALA A 392 38.31 18.14 -30.96
N SER A 393 39.50 17.93 -31.53
CA SER A 393 39.67 17.37 -32.88
C SER A 393 39.77 15.85 -32.88
N GLY A 394 39.96 15.19 -31.73
CA GLY A 394 40.10 13.75 -31.59
C GLY A 394 41.32 13.16 -32.28
N SER A 395 42.23 14.00 -32.79
CA SER A 395 43.46 13.57 -33.43
C SER A 395 44.42 13.02 -32.38
N VAL A 396 45.03 11.89 -32.66
CA VAL A 396 46.10 11.35 -31.84
C VAL A 396 47.31 12.29 -31.93
N LEU A 397 47.76 12.81 -30.80
CA LEU A 397 49.04 13.53 -30.71
C LEU A 397 50.18 12.52 -30.75
N TRP A 398 50.09 11.48 -29.94
CA TRP A 398 51.07 10.41 -29.87
C TRP A 398 50.47 9.16 -29.21
N THR A 399 51.04 8.01 -29.56
CA THR A 399 50.78 6.71 -28.91
C THR A 399 52.11 6.09 -28.51
N ARG A 400 52.18 5.59 -27.28
CA ARG A 400 53.34 4.88 -26.71
C ARG A 400 52.91 3.50 -26.24
N ASN A 401 53.80 2.52 -26.38
CA ASN A 401 53.56 1.14 -25.94
C ASN A 401 54.77 0.62 -25.17
N ASP A 402 55.19 1.40 -24.18
CA ASP A 402 56.45 1.20 -23.45
C ASP A 402 56.25 0.52 -22.09
N HIS A 403 55.00 0.29 -21.68
CA HIS A 403 54.69 -0.36 -20.41
C HIS A 403 54.86 -1.89 -20.51
N PRO A 404 55.54 -2.53 -19.54
CA PRO A 404 55.66 -3.98 -19.49
C PRO A 404 54.34 -4.69 -19.20
N LEU A 405 53.44 -4.04 -18.46
CA LEU A 405 52.14 -4.57 -18.04
C LEU A 405 50.98 -3.69 -18.55
N THR A 406 49.75 -4.14 -18.30
CA THR A 406 48.54 -3.39 -18.66
C THR A 406 48.46 -2.10 -17.85
N ILE A 407 48.22 -0.97 -18.50
CA ILE A 407 48.05 0.33 -17.86
C ILE A 407 46.73 0.35 -17.11
N ARG A 408 46.79 0.61 -15.81
CA ARG A 408 45.66 0.61 -14.88
C ARG A 408 45.14 2.01 -14.61
N ARG A 409 46.02 3.01 -14.61
CA ARG A 409 45.68 4.41 -14.28
C ARG A 409 46.52 5.40 -15.09
N VAL A 410 45.90 6.54 -15.39
CA VAL A 410 46.52 7.72 -15.98
C VAL A 410 46.01 8.96 -15.26
N ALA A 411 46.85 9.98 -15.11
CA ALA A 411 46.43 11.27 -14.56
C ALA A 411 47.33 12.40 -15.11
N PHE A 412 46.74 13.55 -15.41
CA PHE A 412 47.49 14.75 -15.75
C PHE A 412 47.90 15.52 -14.49
N SER A 413 49.03 16.23 -14.57
CA SER A 413 49.34 17.25 -13.58
C SER A 413 48.33 18.41 -13.64
N PRO A 414 48.18 19.20 -12.55
CA PRO A 414 47.21 20.30 -12.52
C PRO A 414 47.47 21.39 -13.57
N ASP A 415 48.71 21.55 -14.02
CA ASP A 415 49.09 22.46 -15.11
C ASP A 415 48.96 21.84 -16.52
N GLY A 416 48.55 20.56 -16.59
CA GLY A 416 48.36 19.80 -17.82
C GLY A 416 49.64 19.37 -18.53
N ARG A 417 50.82 19.80 -18.07
CA ARG A 417 52.10 19.58 -18.79
C ARG A 417 52.66 18.17 -18.64
N LEU A 418 52.39 17.53 -17.52
CA LEU A 418 52.87 16.19 -17.21
C LEU A 418 51.69 15.22 -17.26
N LEU A 419 52.01 13.99 -17.66
CA LEU A 419 51.08 12.86 -17.62
C LEU A 419 51.77 11.72 -16.88
N VAL A 420 51.10 11.12 -15.91
CA VAL A 420 51.54 9.87 -15.29
C VAL A 420 50.73 8.71 -15.87
N SER A 421 51.39 7.58 -16.08
CA SER A 421 50.75 6.29 -16.35
C SER A 421 51.34 5.20 -15.47
N CYS A 422 50.45 4.35 -14.95
CA CYS A 422 50.81 3.29 -14.02
C CYS A 422 50.27 1.96 -14.53
N ASP A 423 51.08 0.91 -14.45
CA ASP A 423 50.71 -0.43 -14.91
C ASP A 423 50.57 -1.47 -13.79
N GLY A 424 50.01 -2.63 -14.15
CA GLY A 424 49.82 -3.76 -13.26
C GLY A 424 48.99 -4.90 -13.87
N GLU A 425 48.94 -6.04 -13.18
CA GLU A 425 48.14 -7.21 -13.57
C GLU A 425 47.01 -7.53 -12.56
N HIS A 426 45.99 -8.24 -13.03
CA HIS A 426 44.87 -8.69 -12.19
C HIS A 426 45.32 -9.77 -11.20
N LEU A 427 44.97 -9.58 -9.92
CA LEU A 427 45.27 -10.45 -8.76
C LEU A 427 44.86 -11.94 -8.88
N PHE A 428 44.22 -12.38 -9.98
CA PHE A 428 43.79 -13.76 -10.17
C PHE A 428 44.77 -14.63 -10.96
N ASP A 429 45.82 -14.07 -11.55
CA ASP A 429 46.84 -14.83 -12.29
C ASP A 429 48.18 -14.79 -11.53
N VAL A 430 48.27 -15.61 -10.49
CA VAL A 430 49.48 -15.71 -9.65
C VAL A 430 50.50 -16.61 -10.36
N SER A 431 51.18 -16.04 -11.36
CA SER A 431 52.44 -16.61 -11.87
C SER A 431 53.62 -15.82 -11.28
N SER A 432 54.52 -16.52 -10.60
CA SER A 432 55.62 -15.98 -9.79
C SER A 432 56.80 -15.40 -10.61
N ARG A 433 56.56 -14.91 -11.83
CA ARG A 433 57.60 -14.39 -12.75
C ARG A 433 57.25 -13.08 -13.46
N LEU A 434 56.21 -12.37 -13.03
CA LEU A 434 55.82 -11.11 -13.66
C LEU A 434 56.78 -9.96 -13.28
N PRO A 435 57.03 -9.00 -14.20
CA PRO A 435 57.83 -7.81 -13.94
C PRO A 435 57.18 -6.92 -12.87
N LYS A 436 57.99 -6.16 -12.11
CA LYS A 436 57.48 -5.18 -11.14
C LYS A 436 56.61 -4.13 -11.83
N ALA A 437 55.57 -3.66 -11.13
CA ALA A 437 54.74 -2.58 -11.62
C ALA A 437 55.57 -1.31 -11.86
N THR A 438 55.32 -0.66 -12.98
CA THR A 438 56.07 0.48 -13.48
C THR A 438 55.18 1.72 -13.51
N LEU A 439 55.72 2.81 -13.00
CA LEU A 439 55.20 4.15 -13.17
C LEU A 439 56.06 4.89 -14.19
N LYS A 440 55.42 5.52 -15.18
CA LYS A 440 56.07 6.39 -16.15
C LYS A 440 55.49 7.80 -16.09
N LEU A 441 56.36 8.79 -16.18
CA LEU A 441 56.03 10.20 -16.26
C LEU A 441 56.42 10.72 -17.65
N TRP A 442 55.50 11.43 -18.29
CA TRP A 442 55.61 11.88 -19.67
C TRP A 442 55.43 13.39 -19.75
N ASP A 443 56.11 13.99 -20.72
CA ASP A 443 55.69 15.29 -21.24
C ASP A 443 54.40 15.07 -22.05
N ALA A 444 53.31 15.68 -21.59
CA ALA A 444 51.98 15.44 -22.14
C ALA A 444 51.85 15.84 -23.62
N GLN A 445 52.57 16.88 -24.04
CA GLN A 445 52.49 17.40 -25.41
C GLN A 445 53.30 16.56 -26.40
N THR A 446 54.53 16.19 -26.02
CA THR A 446 55.50 15.55 -26.92
C THR A 446 55.53 14.03 -26.80
N GLY A 447 54.97 13.46 -25.72
CA GLY A 447 55.05 12.03 -25.44
C GLY A 447 56.47 11.56 -25.16
N ARG A 448 57.34 12.46 -24.73
CA ARG A 448 58.70 12.15 -24.27
C ARG A 448 58.63 11.62 -22.85
N GLU A 449 59.24 10.47 -22.61
CA GLU A 449 59.43 9.95 -21.26
C GLU A 449 60.39 10.86 -20.47
N ILE A 450 59.92 11.37 -19.34
CA ILE A 450 60.68 12.20 -18.39
C ILE A 450 61.32 11.29 -17.33
N ALA A 451 60.54 10.33 -16.83
CA ALA A 451 60.99 9.41 -15.80
C ALA A 451 60.27 8.07 -15.92
N SER A 452 61.00 6.98 -15.69
CA SER A 452 60.44 5.67 -15.35
C SER A 452 60.90 5.30 -13.96
N ARG A 453 59.96 4.84 -13.14
CA ARG A 453 60.18 4.54 -11.72
C ARG A 453 59.56 3.19 -11.39
N HIS A 454 60.21 2.50 -10.46
CA HIS A 454 59.73 1.28 -9.85
C HIS A 454 59.61 1.54 -8.34
N GLY A 455 58.72 0.83 -7.65
CA GLY A 455 58.56 1.03 -6.20
C GLY A 455 57.41 0.25 -5.60
N HIS A 456 56.38 -0.05 -6.38
CA HIS A 456 55.32 -0.97 -6.00
C HIS A 456 55.69 -2.40 -6.41
N GLU A 457 55.56 -3.35 -5.48
CA GLU A 457 55.80 -4.77 -5.76
C GLU A 457 54.60 -5.45 -6.45
N VAL A 458 53.44 -4.79 -6.41
CA VAL A 458 52.15 -5.25 -6.93
C VAL A 458 51.57 -4.19 -7.87
N SER A 459 50.51 -4.53 -8.61
CA SER A 459 49.77 -3.63 -9.52
C SER A 459 49.45 -2.28 -8.88
N ILE A 460 49.68 -1.20 -9.63
CA ILE A 460 49.35 0.17 -9.20
C ILE A 460 47.93 0.50 -9.67
N ASP A 461 46.97 0.53 -8.73
CA ASP A 461 45.54 0.66 -9.04
C ASP A 461 45.00 2.10 -8.87
N ALA A 462 45.76 3.02 -8.30
CA ALA A 462 45.37 4.43 -8.15
C ALA A 462 46.57 5.38 -8.30
N ALA A 463 46.35 6.54 -8.92
CA ALA A 463 47.34 7.61 -9.02
C ALA A 463 46.63 8.97 -9.06
N ALA A 464 47.14 9.96 -8.31
CA ALA A 464 46.59 11.32 -8.29
C ALA A 464 47.67 12.36 -7.96
N PHE A 465 47.70 13.45 -8.73
CA PHE A 465 48.51 14.64 -8.42
C PHE A 465 47.80 15.52 -7.39
N SER A 466 48.56 16.16 -6.51
CA SER A 466 48.02 17.22 -5.65
C SER A 466 47.66 18.46 -6.49
N PRO A 467 46.63 19.23 -6.13
CA PRO A 467 46.23 20.44 -6.86
C PRO A 467 47.34 21.49 -7.03
N ASP A 468 48.27 21.59 -6.08
CA ASP A 468 49.46 22.45 -6.16
C ASP A 468 50.58 21.89 -7.06
N GLY A 469 50.44 20.65 -7.56
CA GLY A 469 51.40 19.95 -8.41
C GLY A 469 52.68 19.50 -7.71
N ARG A 470 52.79 19.69 -6.39
CA ARG A 470 53.99 19.33 -5.61
C ARG A 470 54.12 17.83 -5.41
N PHE A 471 53.01 17.14 -5.24
CA PHE A 471 52.98 15.73 -4.89
C PHE A 471 52.28 14.90 -5.95
N LEU A 472 52.73 13.65 -6.06
CA LEU A 472 52.09 12.58 -6.81
C LEU A 472 51.89 11.41 -5.86
N ALA A 473 50.64 11.02 -5.62
CA ALA A 473 50.33 9.84 -4.82
C ALA A 473 50.04 8.66 -5.74
N THR A 474 50.59 7.49 -5.41
CA THR A 474 50.32 6.22 -6.11
C THR A 474 49.96 5.16 -5.09
N ALA A 475 49.04 4.27 -5.42
CA ALA A 475 48.67 3.17 -4.53
C ALA A 475 48.57 1.84 -5.25
N ASP A 476 48.94 0.78 -4.53
CA ASP A 476 48.94 -0.58 -5.07
C ASP A 476 47.86 -1.49 -4.49
N SER A 477 47.75 -2.67 -5.09
CA SER A 477 46.81 -3.71 -4.64
C SER A 477 47.16 -4.33 -3.29
N GLY A 478 48.35 -4.05 -2.75
CA GLY A 478 48.79 -4.47 -1.42
C GLY A 478 48.38 -3.51 -0.29
N GLY A 479 47.75 -2.37 -0.64
CA GLY A 479 47.34 -1.36 0.34
C GLY A 479 48.42 -0.33 0.67
N LEU A 480 49.57 -0.37 -0.03
CA LEU A 480 50.65 0.60 0.13
C LEU A 480 50.37 1.82 -0.76
N ILE A 481 50.42 3.00 -0.15
CA ILE A 481 50.40 4.28 -0.86
C ILE A 481 51.83 4.83 -0.83
N GLN A 482 52.33 5.33 -1.96
CA GLN A 482 53.63 6.02 -2.07
C GLN A 482 53.39 7.47 -2.46
N LEU A 483 53.95 8.37 -1.67
CA LEU A 483 54.00 9.79 -1.98
C LEU A 483 55.30 10.10 -2.71
N ARG A 484 55.19 10.78 -3.85
CA ARG A 484 56.28 11.08 -4.79
C ARG A 484 56.30 12.57 -5.11
N ASP A 485 57.44 13.05 -5.60
CA ASP A 485 57.55 14.39 -6.15
C ASP A 485 56.75 14.50 -7.46
N GLY A 486 55.92 15.54 -7.59
CA GLY A 486 55.03 15.71 -8.74
C GLY A 486 55.75 16.00 -10.05
N ARG A 487 57.01 16.42 -10.04
CA ARG A 487 57.78 16.76 -11.26
C ARG A 487 58.75 15.67 -11.67
N THR A 488 59.34 14.97 -10.71
CA THR A 488 60.38 13.95 -10.97
C THR A 488 59.90 12.52 -10.76
N ALA A 489 58.72 12.33 -10.15
CA ALA A 489 58.20 11.06 -9.68
C ALA A 489 59.13 10.30 -8.69
N GLU A 490 60.10 10.99 -8.11
CA GLU A 490 60.97 10.44 -7.07
C GLU A 490 60.18 10.15 -5.80
N GLU A 491 60.49 9.03 -5.16
CA GLU A 491 59.81 8.65 -3.92
C GLU A 491 60.20 9.60 -2.79
N ILE A 492 59.18 10.17 -2.14
CA ILE A 492 59.33 10.99 -0.94
C ILE A 492 59.18 10.10 0.29
N ARG A 493 58.06 9.35 0.38
CA ARG A 493 57.78 8.44 1.50
C ARG A 493 56.62 7.46 1.21
N PRO A 494 56.59 6.30 1.88
CA PRO A 494 55.42 5.42 1.93
C PRO A 494 54.41 5.85 3.01
N LEU A 495 53.12 5.64 2.73
CA LEU A 495 52.00 5.78 3.65
C LEU A 495 51.34 4.41 3.79
N ARG A 496 51.33 3.86 5.02
CA ARG A 496 50.86 2.49 5.31
C ARG A 496 49.71 2.54 6.32
N GLY A 497 48.63 1.80 6.04
CA GLY A 497 47.54 1.62 7.00
C GLY A 497 46.31 0.86 6.47
N HIS A 498 46.08 0.86 5.14
CA HIS A 498 45.08 0.00 4.53
C HIS A 498 45.46 -1.48 4.61
N ARG A 499 44.46 -2.35 4.77
CA ARG A 499 44.65 -3.82 4.91
C ARG A 499 44.44 -4.58 3.60
N LEU A 500 43.79 -3.95 2.63
CA LEU A 500 43.50 -4.48 1.30
C LEU A 500 43.88 -3.43 0.24
N TRP A 501 43.67 -3.76 -1.04
CA TRP A 501 43.98 -2.87 -2.16
C TRP A 501 43.36 -1.48 -2.01
N VAL A 502 44.07 -0.46 -2.44
CA VAL A 502 43.55 0.90 -2.57
C VAL A 502 43.00 1.07 -3.98
N SER A 503 41.70 1.37 -4.08
CA SER A 503 40.97 1.40 -5.36
C SER A 503 40.98 2.78 -6.02
N ALA A 504 41.05 3.84 -5.21
CA ALA A 504 41.04 5.22 -5.67
C ALA A 504 41.79 6.15 -4.70
N LEU A 505 42.35 7.22 -5.25
CA LEU A 505 43.04 8.30 -4.55
C LEU A 505 42.50 9.63 -5.08
N ASP A 506 42.28 10.60 -4.19
CA ASP A 506 41.95 11.97 -4.56
C ASP A 506 42.49 12.95 -3.52
N TRP A 507 42.67 14.21 -3.89
CA TRP A 507 43.26 15.24 -3.03
C TRP A 507 42.24 16.30 -2.65
N THR A 508 42.32 16.79 -1.41
CA THR A 508 41.55 17.99 -1.04
C THR A 508 41.99 19.17 -1.91
N PRO A 509 41.07 20.09 -2.28
CA PRO A 509 41.37 21.23 -3.16
C PRO A 509 42.51 22.13 -2.66
N ASP A 510 42.70 22.19 -1.35
CA ASP A 510 43.77 22.94 -0.67
C ASP A 510 45.12 22.20 -0.62
N SER A 511 45.23 21.01 -1.21
CA SER A 511 46.41 20.11 -1.17
C SER A 511 46.87 19.70 0.23
N GLN A 512 46.05 19.90 1.27
CA GLN A 512 46.43 19.57 2.64
C GLN A 512 46.30 18.09 2.96
N TRP A 513 45.35 17.39 2.34
CA TRP A 513 45.06 16.00 2.64
C TRP A 513 44.94 15.18 1.36
N LEU A 514 45.58 14.02 1.37
CA LEU A 514 45.31 12.94 0.42
C LEU A 514 44.21 12.05 1.00
N ILE A 515 43.22 11.69 0.19
CA ILE A 515 42.13 10.80 0.55
C ILE A 515 42.27 9.50 -0.25
N SER A 516 42.15 8.37 0.41
CA SER A 516 42.20 7.05 -0.20
C SER A 516 40.94 6.25 0.09
N ALA A 517 40.49 5.47 -0.89
CA ALA A 517 39.43 4.48 -0.73
C ALA A 517 40.00 3.06 -0.95
N SER A 518 39.53 2.10 -0.16
CA SER A 518 40.08 0.74 -0.18
C SER A 518 39.03 -0.36 -0.17
N GLY A 519 39.44 -1.53 -0.66
CA GLY A 519 38.69 -2.78 -0.52
C GLY A 519 38.46 -3.21 0.93
N ASP A 520 39.17 -2.63 1.92
CA ASP A 520 38.91 -2.85 3.35
C ASP A 520 37.68 -2.11 3.88
N GLY A 521 36.97 -1.39 3.01
CA GLY A 521 35.75 -0.64 3.33
C GLY A 521 36.01 0.71 4.00
N SER A 522 37.27 1.16 4.06
CA SER A 522 37.62 2.44 4.66
C SER A 522 37.95 3.51 3.62
N VAL A 523 37.59 4.75 3.96
CA VAL A 523 38.09 5.98 3.33
C VAL A 523 38.99 6.69 4.34
N ARG A 524 40.24 6.98 3.99
CA ARG A 524 41.26 7.49 4.92
C ARG A 524 41.90 8.78 4.42
N TRP A 525 42.30 9.62 5.37
CA TRP A 525 43.00 10.88 5.13
C TRP A 525 44.47 10.74 5.53
N TRP A 526 45.34 11.28 4.69
CA TRP A 526 46.78 11.24 4.90
C TRP A 526 47.34 12.66 4.82
N ASP A 527 48.07 13.02 5.86
CA ASP A 527 48.86 14.24 5.85
C ASP A 527 50.15 14.01 5.04
N PRO A 528 50.33 14.69 3.89
CA PRO A 528 51.51 14.55 3.06
C PRO A 528 52.80 15.05 3.76
N GLN A 529 52.69 15.92 4.77
CA GLN A 529 53.83 16.53 5.46
C GLN A 529 54.30 15.70 6.66
N GLY A 530 53.38 15.16 7.46
CA GLY A 530 53.67 14.53 8.76
C GLY A 530 53.66 12.99 8.82
N ALA A 531 53.26 12.29 7.76
CA ALA A 531 53.08 10.82 7.74
C ALA A 531 52.16 10.29 8.87
N ARG A 532 51.16 11.07 9.26
CA ARG A 532 50.11 10.62 10.19
C ARG A 532 48.84 10.33 9.42
N GLU A 533 48.24 9.19 9.74
CA GLU A 533 46.84 8.94 9.40
C GLU A 533 45.99 9.96 10.17
N GLY A 534 45.20 10.73 9.44
CA GLY A 534 44.29 11.69 10.03
C GLY A 534 43.00 11.00 10.43
N ARG A 535 41.99 11.13 9.57
CA ARG A 535 40.65 10.60 9.77
C ARG A 535 40.44 9.29 9.02
N MET A 536 39.50 8.48 9.51
CA MET A 536 38.94 7.34 8.79
C MET A 536 37.41 7.39 8.81
N ILE A 537 36.78 7.15 7.66
CA ILE A 537 35.37 6.74 7.56
C ILE A 537 35.37 5.24 7.32
N GLN A 538 34.67 4.48 8.17
CA GLN A 538 34.31 3.11 7.85
C GLN A 538 32.99 3.14 7.08
N ALA A 539 33.04 2.87 5.79
CA ALA A 539 31.84 2.66 5.01
C ALA A 539 31.35 1.24 5.36
N ASP A 540 30.31 1.11 6.19
CA ASP A 540 29.72 -0.17 6.65
C ASP A 540 29.03 -0.98 5.50
N VAL A 541 29.60 -0.96 4.31
CA VAL A 541 28.95 -1.34 3.04
C VAL A 541 29.85 -2.20 2.14
N GLY A 542 31.00 -2.67 2.65
CA GLY A 542 31.94 -3.53 1.93
C GLY A 542 33.01 -2.75 1.17
N ALA A 543 33.62 -3.35 0.15
CA ALA A 543 34.73 -2.73 -0.58
C ALA A 543 34.30 -1.41 -1.26
N VAL A 544 35.07 -0.35 -1.01
CA VAL A 544 34.92 0.94 -1.72
C VAL A 544 35.77 0.85 -2.98
N ASN A 545 35.15 0.97 -4.15
CA ASN A 545 35.79 0.77 -5.45
C ASN A 545 36.15 2.07 -6.16
N ALA A 546 35.48 3.18 -5.82
CA ALA A 546 35.70 4.48 -6.44
C ALA A 546 35.45 5.62 -5.47
N LEU A 547 36.15 6.74 -5.68
CA LEU A 547 36.17 7.91 -4.81
C LEU A 547 36.37 9.17 -5.67
N CYS A 548 35.68 10.26 -5.34
CA CYS A 548 36.07 11.62 -5.72
C CYS A 548 35.64 12.64 -4.67
N ILE A 549 36.33 13.78 -4.57
CA ILE A 549 35.97 14.90 -3.69
C ILE A 549 35.38 16.07 -4.50
N SER A 550 34.47 16.82 -3.88
CA SER A 550 33.97 18.07 -4.45
C SER A 550 35.03 19.17 -4.46
N ARG A 551 34.95 20.09 -5.44
CA ARG A 551 35.89 21.22 -5.57
C ARG A 551 35.92 22.17 -4.38
N ASP A 552 34.84 22.23 -3.61
CA ASP A 552 34.78 23.00 -2.36
C ASP A 552 35.35 22.23 -1.15
N GLY A 553 35.73 20.97 -1.34
CA GLY A 553 36.28 20.08 -0.32
C GLY A 553 35.26 19.61 0.71
N ARG A 554 33.97 19.93 0.55
CA ARG A 554 32.94 19.66 1.56
C ARG A 554 32.34 18.26 1.46
N SER A 555 32.31 17.68 0.26
CA SER A 555 31.62 16.42 -0.01
C SER A 555 32.56 15.40 -0.62
N ILE A 556 32.49 14.17 -0.13
CA ILE A 556 33.18 13.01 -0.69
C ILE A 556 32.14 12.09 -1.30
N ILE A 557 32.36 11.64 -2.53
CA ILE A 557 31.48 10.73 -3.23
C ILE A 557 32.20 9.39 -3.36
N THR A 558 31.54 8.30 -2.96
CA THR A 558 32.09 6.94 -3.05
C THR A 558 31.14 5.99 -3.75
N GLY A 559 31.67 5.07 -4.55
CA GLY A 559 30.92 3.93 -5.08
C GLY A 559 31.55 2.61 -4.63
N GLY A 560 30.73 1.62 -4.27
CA GLY A 560 31.22 0.36 -3.71
C GLY A 560 30.42 -0.88 -4.09
N ASP A 561 30.74 -1.97 -3.39
CA ASP A 561 30.12 -3.29 -3.57
C ASP A 561 28.65 -3.36 -3.17
N ASP A 562 28.17 -2.38 -2.39
CA ASP A 562 26.78 -2.27 -1.94
C ASP A 562 25.81 -1.74 -3.01
N ARG A 563 26.32 -1.46 -4.21
CA ARG A 563 25.55 -1.03 -5.39
C ARG A 563 24.95 0.37 -5.23
N ALA A 564 25.50 1.18 -4.33
CA ALA A 564 25.09 2.57 -4.15
C ALA A 564 26.25 3.54 -4.41
N VAL A 565 25.87 4.79 -4.67
CA VAL A 565 26.79 5.93 -4.65
C VAL A 565 26.49 6.73 -3.39
N HIS A 566 27.42 6.75 -2.45
CA HIS A 566 27.28 7.50 -1.20
C HIS A 566 27.91 8.88 -1.35
N VAL A 567 27.30 9.87 -0.71
CA VAL A 567 27.87 11.20 -0.52
C VAL A 567 28.08 11.39 0.98
N TRP A 568 29.28 11.79 1.36
CA TRP A 568 29.72 11.98 2.73
C TRP A 568 30.13 13.42 2.93
N ASP A 569 29.89 13.95 4.12
CA ASP A 569 30.44 15.23 4.52
C ASP A 569 31.91 15.03 4.90
N ALA A 570 32.83 15.72 4.23
CA ALA A 570 34.27 15.56 4.43
C ALA A 570 34.71 15.99 5.84
N SER A 571 34.04 17.00 6.41
CA SER A 571 34.39 17.61 7.69
C SER A 571 33.91 16.81 8.91
N SER A 572 32.83 16.06 8.78
CA SER A 572 32.16 15.30 9.84
C SER A 572 32.15 13.81 9.61
N GLY A 573 32.52 13.34 8.41
CA GLY A 573 32.62 11.92 8.05
C GLY A 573 31.26 11.20 8.05
N LYS A 574 30.17 11.95 8.22
CA LYS A 574 28.81 11.41 8.22
C LYS A 574 28.32 11.31 6.79
N GLN A 575 27.56 10.25 6.52
CA GLN A 575 26.91 10.10 5.23
C GLN A 575 25.80 11.14 5.07
N ILE A 576 25.89 11.97 4.04
CA ILE A 576 24.88 12.96 3.63
C ILE A 576 23.71 12.24 2.93
N THR A 577 24.01 11.45 1.91
CA THR A 577 22.99 10.72 1.13
C THR A 577 23.58 9.46 0.48
N ALA A 578 22.71 8.61 -0.08
CA ALA A 578 23.09 7.52 -0.97
C ALA A 578 22.11 7.42 -2.14
N TYR A 579 22.64 7.47 -3.35
CA TYR A 579 21.92 7.18 -4.58
C TYR A 579 21.91 5.67 -4.82
N ARG A 580 20.72 5.09 -4.91
CA ARG A 580 20.51 3.67 -5.18
C ARG A 580 19.88 3.51 -6.55
N GLY A 581 20.38 2.56 -7.33
CA GLY A 581 19.87 2.25 -8.67
C GLY A 581 20.73 1.24 -9.41
N HIS A 582 22.02 1.15 -9.10
CA HIS A 582 22.86 0.07 -9.63
C HIS A 582 22.38 -1.30 -9.12
N GLU A 583 22.29 -2.28 -10.02
CA GLU A 583 21.97 -3.68 -9.77
C GLU A 583 23.21 -4.51 -9.40
N LYS A 584 24.41 -4.02 -9.78
CA LYS A 584 25.71 -4.62 -9.45
C LYS A 584 26.67 -3.59 -8.83
N LYS A 585 27.90 -4.05 -8.55
CA LYS A 585 28.95 -3.27 -7.88
C LYS A 585 29.27 -1.99 -8.67
N VAL A 586 29.34 -0.86 -7.99
CA VAL A 586 29.79 0.40 -8.59
C VAL A 586 31.32 0.36 -8.69
N ARG A 587 31.87 0.66 -9.86
CA ARG A 587 33.31 0.57 -10.16
C ARG A 587 33.96 1.93 -10.41
N ALA A 588 33.19 2.92 -10.84
CA ALA A 588 33.67 4.27 -11.06
C ALA A 588 32.62 5.28 -10.64
N VAL A 589 33.09 6.39 -10.07
CA VAL A 589 32.31 7.60 -9.80
C VAL A 589 33.12 8.81 -10.27
N ALA A 590 32.43 9.83 -10.76
CA ALA A 590 33.03 11.12 -11.07
C ALA A 590 32.02 12.22 -10.74
N LEU A 591 32.49 13.35 -10.22
CA LEU A 591 31.68 14.54 -10.01
C LEU A 591 32.01 15.56 -11.10
N SER A 592 31.00 16.21 -11.65
CA SER A 592 31.20 17.30 -12.59
C SER A 592 31.95 18.47 -11.92
N PRO A 593 32.83 19.18 -12.64
CA PRO A 593 33.57 20.33 -12.09
C PRO A 593 32.72 21.46 -11.50
N ASP A 594 31.48 21.62 -11.94
CA ASP A 594 30.50 22.56 -11.37
C ASP A 594 29.79 22.02 -10.10
N GLY A 595 29.99 20.74 -9.76
CA GLY A 595 29.39 20.08 -8.61
C GLY A 595 27.92 19.71 -8.78
N ALA A 596 27.35 19.84 -9.98
CA ALA A 596 25.92 19.65 -10.23
C ALA A 596 25.53 18.20 -10.57
N VAL A 597 26.45 17.41 -11.10
CA VAL A 597 26.17 16.07 -11.61
C VAL A 597 27.17 15.06 -11.09
N ILE A 598 26.68 13.94 -10.57
CA ILE A 598 27.49 12.76 -10.27
C ILE A 598 27.29 11.75 -11.40
N ALA A 599 28.36 11.25 -12.00
CA ALA A 599 28.35 10.11 -12.91
C ALA A 599 28.79 8.85 -12.14
N SER A 600 28.14 7.72 -12.39
CA SER A 600 28.60 6.43 -11.86
C SER A 600 28.40 5.28 -12.84
N ALA A 601 29.34 4.33 -12.82
CA ALA A 601 29.29 3.12 -13.66
C ALA A 601 29.62 1.87 -12.84
N GLY A 602 28.96 0.76 -13.15
CA GLY A 602 29.10 -0.51 -12.44
C GLY A 602 29.20 -1.73 -13.35
N ASP A 603 29.40 -2.91 -12.76
CA ASP A 603 29.54 -4.22 -13.45
C ASP A 603 28.30 -4.64 -14.26
N GLU A 604 27.20 -3.89 -14.13
CA GLU A 604 25.96 -4.08 -14.89
C GLU A 604 26.04 -3.54 -16.32
N GLY A 605 27.06 -2.75 -16.63
CA GLY A 605 27.21 -2.21 -17.96
C GLY A 605 26.38 -0.96 -18.23
N VAL A 606 26.04 -0.21 -17.17
CA VAL A 606 25.20 0.99 -17.24
C VAL A 606 25.94 2.18 -16.63
N LEU A 607 25.91 3.30 -17.34
CA LEU A 607 26.26 4.61 -16.79
C LEU A 607 24.99 5.29 -16.27
N ARG A 608 25.05 5.78 -15.03
CA ARG A 608 24.00 6.55 -14.38
C ARG A 608 24.49 7.96 -14.05
N MET A 609 23.65 8.94 -14.30
CA MET A 609 23.90 10.36 -14.02
C MET A 609 22.92 10.84 -12.95
N TRP A 610 23.40 11.48 -11.90
CA TRP A 610 22.63 11.91 -10.73
C TRP A 610 22.74 13.42 -10.54
N ASP A 611 21.63 14.07 -10.20
CA ASP A 611 21.62 15.47 -9.75
C ASP A 611 22.22 15.56 -8.34
N ALA A 612 23.34 16.25 -8.20
CA ALA A 612 24.08 16.38 -6.94
C ALA A 612 23.45 17.39 -5.97
N HIS A 613 22.55 18.27 -6.44
CA HIS A 613 21.97 19.37 -5.66
C HIS A 613 20.59 19.06 -5.06
N ARG A 614 19.89 18.01 -5.51
CA ARG A 614 18.51 17.70 -5.07
C ARG A 614 18.36 17.06 -3.68
N ASN A 615 19.33 17.18 -2.79
CA ASN A 615 19.13 16.73 -1.40
C ASN A 615 18.31 17.77 -0.61
N GLN A 616 17.00 17.55 -0.43
CA GLN A 616 16.09 18.44 0.32
C GLN A 616 16.22 18.34 1.85
N GLN A 617 17.28 17.72 2.33
CA GLN A 617 17.47 17.45 3.74
C GLN A 617 18.16 18.63 4.43
N ALA A 618 17.45 19.30 5.33
CA ALA A 618 17.95 20.45 6.07
C ALA A 618 18.82 20.06 7.27
N ALA A 619 18.52 18.94 7.96
CA ALA A 619 19.31 18.47 9.11
C ALA A 619 19.11 16.98 9.45
N VAL A 620 20.02 16.43 10.27
CA VAL A 620 19.93 15.10 10.92
C VAL A 620 20.20 15.24 12.42
N LEU A 621 19.31 14.70 13.25
CA LEU A 621 19.52 14.55 14.70
C LEU A 621 19.78 13.07 15.02
N GLY A 622 21.00 12.73 15.46
CA GLY A 622 21.49 11.34 15.47
C GLY A 622 21.94 10.75 16.82
N ASP A 623 21.86 11.48 17.93
CA ASP A 623 22.41 11.03 19.23
C ASP A 623 21.35 10.34 20.12
N ASN A 624 20.56 9.43 19.54
CA ASN A 624 19.53 8.70 20.28
C ASN A 624 19.98 7.26 20.60
N PRO A 625 19.74 6.77 21.83
CA PRO A 625 20.17 5.44 22.23
C PRO A 625 19.42 4.31 21.50
N TYR A 626 18.14 4.54 21.20
CA TYR A 626 17.24 3.60 20.53
C TYR A 626 16.64 4.21 19.26
N GLY A 627 15.91 3.39 18.49
CA GLY A 627 15.11 3.87 17.36
C GLY A 627 14.12 4.94 17.80
N VAL A 628 13.91 5.95 16.94
CA VAL A 628 12.99 7.05 17.25
C VAL A 628 11.59 6.61 16.82
N SER A 629 10.70 6.49 17.79
CA SER A 629 9.35 5.93 17.64
C SER A 629 8.30 6.98 17.32
N ALA A 630 8.49 8.24 17.74
CA ALA A 630 7.56 9.33 17.49
C ALA A 630 8.26 10.68 17.34
N VAL A 631 7.64 11.59 16.59
CA VAL A 631 8.10 12.97 16.38
C VAL A 631 6.92 13.92 16.32
N ALA A 632 7.08 15.14 16.85
CA ALA A 632 6.10 16.21 16.77
C ALA A 632 6.80 17.56 16.59
N LEU A 633 6.23 18.41 15.74
CA LEU A 633 6.67 19.79 15.54
C LEU A 633 5.76 20.74 16.31
N SER A 634 6.33 21.77 16.94
CA SER A 634 5.53 22.86 17.49
C SER A 634 4.90 23.69 16.36
N PRO A 635 3.75 24.34 16.59
CA PRO A 635 3.08 25.16 15.58
C PRO A 635 3.93 26.33 15.05
N GLY A 636 4.87 26.84 15.85
CA GLY A 636 5.80 27.91 15.45
C GLY A 636 7.05 27.44 14.70
N ASN A 637 7.30 26.13 14.56
CA ASN A 637 8.58 25.55 14.11
C ASN A 637 9.79 25.98 14.95
N ASP A 638 9.56 26.42 16.18
CA ASP A 638 10.59 26.76 17.16
C ASP A 638 11.06 25.53 17.94
N ARG A 639 10.22 24.49 18.06
CA ARG A 639 10.52 23.28 18.81
C ARG A 639 10.20 21.99 18.05
N LEU A 640 10.99 20.96 18.34
CA LEU A 640 10.80 19.60 17.86
C LEU A 640 10.86 18.63 19.04
N ALA A 641 9.77 17.91 19.30
CA ALA A 641 9.76 16.83 20.26
C ALA A 641 9.99 15.50 19.55
N LEU A 642 10.82 14.63 20.14
CA LEU A 642 11.04 13.26 19.67
C LEU A 642 11.02 12.29 20.84
N ALA A 643 10.58 11.07 20.57
CA ALA A 643 10.63 9.96 21.51
C ALA A 643 11.48 8.81 20.96
N SER A 644 12.41 8.33 21.78
CA SER A 644 13.28 7.18 21.53
C SER A 644 13.02 6.15 22.62
N TYR A 645 12.14 5.19 22.36
CA TYR A 645 11.64 4.24 23.35
C TYR A 645 10.94 4.92 24.54
N ASP A 646 11.59 5.07 25.68
CA ASP A 646 11.09 5.76 26.87
C ASP A 646 11.73 7.15 27.06
N GLN A 647 12.68 7.55 26.22
CA GLN A 647 13.34 8.85 26.31
C GLN A 647 12.60 9.88 25.46
N VAL A 648 12.20 10.99 26.06
CA VAL A 648 11.63 12.13 25.34
C VAL A 648 12.62 13.29 25.37
N LYS A 649 12.90 13.86 24.20
CA LYS A 649 13.72 15.06 24.03
C LYS A 649 12.92 16.13 23.32
N VAL A 650 13.03 17.37 23.78
CA VAL A 650 12.52 18.56 23.10
C VAL A 650 13.73 19.39 22.67
N TRP A 651 13.79 19.67 21.38
CA TRP A 651 14.81 20.48 20.73
C TRP A 651 14.29 21.86 20.44
N ASP A 652 15.13 22.87 20.66
CA ASP A 652 15.00 24.21 20.10
C ASP A 652 15.59 24.18 18.69
N LEU A 653 14.75 24.44 17.68
CA LEU A 653 15.13 24.44 16.26
C LEU A 653 15.84 25.73 15.82
N GLY A 654 15.73 26.82 16.60
CA GLY A 654 16.46 28.06 16.35
C GLY A 654 17.91 27.97 16.85
N ALA A 655 18.10 27.43 18.06
CA ALA A 655 19.41 27.25 18.67
C ALA A 655 20.06 25.88 18.38
N TRP A 656 19.35 24.95 17.74
CA TRP A 656 19.78 23.58 17.46
C TRP A 656 20.35 22.85 18.69
N LYS A 657 19.63 22.94 19.81
CA LYS A 657 20.04 22.32 21.08
C LYS A 657 18.86 21.64 21.78
N VAL A 658 19.17 20.69 22.65
CA VAL A 658 18.16 20.07 23.53
C VAL A 658 17.76 21.09 24.60
N GLU A 659 16.48 21.44 24.64
CA GLU A 659 15.88 22.35 25.62
C GLU A 659 15.44 21.59 26.88
N ALA A 660 14.83 20.41 26.68
CA ALA A 660 14.39 19.54 27.76
C ALA A 660 14.57 18.06 27.40
N GLN A 661 14.92 17.24 28.39
CA GLN A 661 15.03 15.78 28.24
C GLN A 661 14.56 15.09 29.52
N TRP A 662 13.80 14.02 29.37
CA TRP A 662 13.36 13.18 30.49
C TRP A 662 13.03 11.76 30.03
N THR A 663 12.97 10.84 30.99
CA THR A 663 12.42 9.50 30.79
C THR A 663 10.91 9.51 31.05
N ALA A 664 10.13 9.14 30.03
CA ALA A 664 8.70 8.92 30.09
C ALA A 664 8.42 7.42 30.24
N ASN A 665 7.72 7.04 31.31
CA ASN A 665 7.36 5.66 31.67
C ASN A 665 8.55 4.69 31.89
N ARG A 666 8.48 3.84 32.91
CA ARG A 666 9.55 2.87 33.25
C ARG A 666 9.56 1.68 32.27
N GLY A 667 9.91 1.92 31.00
CA GLY A 667 10.19 0.87 30.02
C GLY A 667 9.07 0.55 29.02
N ILE A 668 8.08 1.43 28.83
CA ILE A 668 7.06 1.30 27.77
C ILE A 668 7.36 2.32 26.66
N GLU A 669 7.38 1.86 25.41
CA GLU A 669 7.63 2.68 24.23
C GLU A 669 6.58 3.77 24.02
N VAL A 670 7.03 5.02 23.90
CA VAL A 670 6.21 6.18 23.54
C VAL A 670 6.01 6.21 22.03
N ARG A 671 4.77 5.98 21.57
CA ARG A 671 4.44 5.86 20.12
C ARG A 671 3.83 7.10 19.47
N SER A 672 3.51 8.12 20.26
CA SER A 672 2.88 9.35 19.76
C SER A 672 3.24 10.52 20.65
N LEU A 673 3.36 11.71 20.04
CA LEU A 673 3.60 12.98 20.72
C LEU A 673 2.73 14.04 20.04
N ALA A 674 2.24 15.01 20.80
CA ALA A 674 1.54 16.15 20.21
C ALA A 674 1.75 17.41 21.04
N PHE A 675 2.00 18.52 20.35
CA PHE A 675 1.98 19.85 20.96
C PHE A 675 0.58 20.41 20.99
N ASN A 676 0.28 21.23 21.99
CA ASN A 676 -0.87 22.11 21.95
C ASN A 676 -0.66 23.23 20.91
N ARG A 677 -1.75 23.98 20.63
CA ARG A 677 -1.77 25.07 19.63
C ARG A 677 -0.68 26.13 19.82
N ASP A 678 -0.30 26.40 21.07
CA ASP A 678 0.67 27.45 21.38
C ASP A 678 2.11 26.92 21.52
N GLY A 679 2.33 25.60 21.36
CA GLY A 679 3.65 24.97 21.51
C GLY A 679 4.19 24.95 22.94
N THR A 680 3.38 25.32 23.93
CA THR A 680 3.75 25.43 25.34
C THR A 680 3.60 24.12 26.11
N LEU A 681 2.64 23.28 25.72
CA LEU A 681 2.37 21.99 26.33
C LEU A 681 2.60 20.86 25.33
N LEU A 682 3.21 19.79 25.82
CA LEU A 682 3.42 18.53 25.12
C LEU A 682 2.61 17.44 25.81
N ALA A 683 1.76 16.76 25.05
CA ALA A 683 1.07 15.56 25.49
C ALA A 683 1.92 14.33 25.18
N VAL A 684 2.21 13.54 26.22
CA VAL A 684 3.05 12.33 26.15
C VAL A 684 2.26 11.16 26.73
N PRO A 685 2.01 10.09 25.96
CA PRO A 685 1.47 8.85 26.49
C PRO A 685 2.43 8.23 27.52
N ASP A 686 1.87 7.81 28.64
CA ASP A 686 2.56 7.16 29.76
C ASP A 686 1.80 5.87 30.10
N GLY A 687 1.93 4.86 29.23
CA GLY A 687 1.19 3.61 29.37
C GLY A 687 -0.31 3.84 29.14
N THR A 688 -1.10 3.80 30.21
CA THR A 688 -2.56 4.00 30.17
C THR A 688 -2.99 5.45 30.41
N GLN A 689 -2.05 6.35 30.73
CA GLN A 689 -2.32 7.75 31.03
C GLN A 689 -1.69 8.66 29.97
N VAL A 690 -2.15 9.92 29.88
CA VAL A 690 -1.45 10.96 29.11
C VAL A 690 -0.91 11.99 30.09
N ASN A 691 0.40 12.17 30.10
CA ASN A 691 1.04 13.25 30.84
C ASN A 691 1.08 14.52 29.98
N LEU A 692 0.59 15.62 30.55
CA LEU A 692 0.78 16.96 29.99
C LEU A 692 2.02 17.56 30.62
N ARG A 693 2.98 17.98 29.80
CA ARG A 693 4.24 18.57 30.26
C ARG A 693 4.50 19.91 29.59
N HIS A 694 5.13 20.84 30.31
CA HIS A 694 5.64 22.06 29.71
C HIS A 694 6.80 21.73 28.78
N ALA A 695 6.76 22.25 27.56
CA ALA A 695 7.74 21.93 26.53
C ALA A 695 9.15 22.47 26.82
N SER A 696 9.24 23.59 27.55
CA SER A 696 10.49 24.30 27.83
C SER A 696 11.39 23.60 28.86
N ASP A 697 10.81 22.91 29.84
CA ASP A 697 11.56 22.31 30.95
C ASP A 697 11.16 20.86 31.24
N GLY A 698 10.13 20.34 30.56
CA GLY A 698 9.60 19.00 30.77
C GLY A 698 8.83 18.82 32.07
N SER A 699 8.54 19.89 32.82
CA SER A 699 7.79 19.82 34.09
C SER A 699 6.34 19.38 33.86
N ARG A 700 5.76 18.62 34.81
CA ARG A 700 4.40 18.06 34.67
C ARG A 700 3.34 19.13 34.96
N ALA A 701 2.48 19.39 33.99
CA ALA A 701 1.36 20.32 34.07
C ALA A 701 0.03 19.64 34.43
N GLY A 702 -0.13 18.36 34.05
CA GLY A 702 -1.37 17.61 34.30
C GLY A 702 -1.28 16.15 33.89
N CYS A 703 -2.34 15.39 34.17
CA CYS A 703 -2.46 13.98 33.80
C CYS A 703 -3.90 13.63 33.41
N LEU A 704 -4.05 12.90 32.31
CA LEU A 704 -5.33 12.33 31.87
C LEU A 704 -5.34 10.83 32.19
N GLU A 705 -6.18 10.44 33.14
CA GLU A 705 -6.25 9.06 33.63
C GLU A 705 -7.56 8.39 33.26
N GLY A 706 -7.50 7.09 32.92
CA GLY A 706 -8.69 6.25 32.74
C GLY A 706 -8.65 5.26 31.58
N ASN A 707 -7.63 5.24 30.71
CA ASN A 707 -7.48 4.19 29.68
C ASN A 707 -7.22 2.83 30.33
N GLN A 708 -7.79 1.79 29.72
CA GLN A 708 -7.76 0.45 30.27
C GLN A 708 -6.51 -0.31 29.80
N ASP A 709 -5.89 0.16 28.71
CA ASP A 709 -4.65 -0.38 28.15
C ASP A 709 -3.79 0.75 27.54
N ILE A 710 -2.65 0.37 26.96
CA ILE A 710 -1.63 1.24 26.43
C ILE A 710 -2.20 2.16 25.34
N ILE A 711 -1.93 3.45 25.47
CA ILE A 711 -2.25 4.46 24.47
C ILE A 711 -1.24 4.36 23.32
N LEU A 712 -1.74 4.19 22.10
CA LEU A 712 -0.91 4.03 20.91
C LEU A 712 -0.81 5.33 20.09
N SER A 713 -1.84 6.19 20.17
CA SER A 713 -1.86 7.47 19.46
C SER A 713 -2.63 8.53 20.23
N LEU A 714 -2.21 9.78 20.07
CA LEU A 714 -2.93 10.94 20.58
C LEU A 714 -2.87 12.12 19.63
N ALA A 715 -3.86 13.01 19.71
CA ALA A 715 -3.92 14.25 18.93
C ALA A 715 -4.63 15.35 19.72
N PHE A 716 -4.12 16.59 19.66
CA PHE A 716 -4.85 17.76 20.12
C PHE A 716 -5.92 18.20 19.11
N ASP A 717 -6.99 18.80 19.60
CA ASP A 717 -7.92 19.53 18.74
C ASP A 717 -7.31 20.87 18.27
N PRO A 718 -7.82 21.47 17.18
CA PRO A 718 -7.29 22.73 16.63
C PRO A 718 -7.27 23.93 17.60
N SER A 719 -8.09 23.91 18.66
CA SER A 719 -8.06 24.90 19.73
C SER A 719 -7.09 24.57 20.86
N GLY A 720 -6.57 23.34 20.94
CA GLY A 720 -5.71 22.87 22.02
C GLY A 720 -6.44 22.60 23.34
N SER A 721 -7.77 22.66 23.33
CA SER A 721 -8.63 22.48 24.51
C SER A 721 -8.94 21.01 24.80
N ARG A 722 -8.84 20.15 23.79
CA ARG A 722 -9.17 18.73 23.89
C ARG A 722 -8.07 17.85 23.32
N ILE A 723 -7.98 16.63 23.83
CA ILE A 723 -7.08 15.59 23.32
C ILE A 723 -7.91 14.36 22.98
N ALA A 724 -7.66 13.75 21.82
CA ALA A 724 -8.15 12.44 21.45
C ALA A 724 -7.06 11.41 21.71
N THR A 725 -7.42 10.23 22.23
CA THR A 725 -6.50 9.11 22.46
C THR A 725 -7.04 7.85 21.82
N GLY A 726 -6.19 7.07 21.16
CA GLY A 726 -6.45 5.71 20.69
C GLY A 726 -5.71 4.69 21.55
N SER A 727 -6.43 3.69 22.06
CA SER A 727 -5.90 2.69 22.99
C SER A 727 -5.82 1.30 22.37
N ARG A 728 -4.92 0.49 22.92
CA ARG A 728 -4.75 -0.93 22.58
C ARG A 728 -6.00 -1.76 22.88
N ASP A 729 -6.81 -1.33 23.84
CA ASP A 729 -8.10 -1.94 24.22
C ASP A 729 -9.21 -1.79 23.16
N GLY A 730 -8.94 -1.10 22.04
CA GLY A 730 -9.91 -0.87 20.97
C GLY A 730 -10.86 0.30 21.22
N THR A 731 -10.65 1.07 22.29
CA THR A 731 -11.41 2.29 22.59
C THR A 731 -10.65 3.53 22.15
N GLY A 732 -11.42 4.54 21.75
CA GLY A 732 -10.92 5.91 21.62
C GLY A 732 -11.55 6.79 22.69
N ARG A 733 -10.86 7.83 23.16
CA ARG A 733 -11.44 8.81 24.09
C ARG A 733 -11.12 10.23 23.72
N VAL A 734 -11.99 11.16 24.11
CA VAL A 734 -11.72 12.60 24.07
C VAL A 734 -11.72 13.17 25.47
N TRP A 735 -10.71 13.96 25.77
CA TRP A 735 -10.43 14.53 27.08
C TRP A 735 -10.49 16.05 27.01
N ASP A 736 -10.95 16.66 28.09
CA ASP A 736 -10.82 18.10 28.31
C ASP A 736 -9.46 18.38 28.99
N VAL A 737 -8.65 19.26 28.39
CA VAL A 737 -7.29 19.54 28.84
C VAL A 737 -7.27 20.30 30.16
N LYS A 738 -8.24 21.20 30.39
CA LYS A 738 -8.27 22.05 31.61
C LYS A 738 -8.72 21.28 32.84
N THR A 739 -9.75 20.44 32.68
CA THR A 739 -10.35 19.67 33.78
C THR A 739 -9.74 18.29 33.93
N CYS A 740 -8.94 17.84 32.96
CA CYS A 740 -8.34 16.50 32.89
C CYS A 740 -9.37 15.36 32.94
N ARG A 741 -10.60 15.59 32.46
CA ARG A 741 -11.70 14.61 32.46
C ARG A 741 -11.99 14.08 31.06
N ALA A 742 -12.37 12.81 30.98
CA ALA A 742 -12.91 12.22 29.76
C ALA A 742 -14.30 12.83 29.46
N ILE A 743 -14.47 13.36 28.24
CA ILE A 743 -15.72 13.91 27.72
C ILE A 743 -16.49 12.83 26.95
N HIS A 744 -15.79 12.09 26.08
CA HIS A 744 -16.37 11.07 25.23
C HIS A 744 -15.53 9.79 25.24
N THR A 745 -16.20 8.64 25.10
CA THR A 745 -15.56 7.35 24.86
C THR A 745 -16.21 6.72 23.64
N PHE A 746 -15.39 6.43 22.62
CA PHE A 746 -15.79 5.75 21.39
C PHE A 746 -15.52 4.27 21.55
N THR A 747 -16.58 3.46 21.46
CA THR A 747 -16.51 2.00 21.52
C THR A 747 -17.00 1.41 20.20
N GLY A 748 -16.38 0.32 19.76
CA GLY A 748 -16.85 -0.44 18.59
C GLY A 748 -15.77 -0.95 17.66
N HIS A 749 -14.51 -0.52 17.78
CA HIS A 749 -13.40 -1.23 17.13
C HIS A 749 -13.19 -2.59 17.82
N SER A 750 -12.94 -3.64 17.04
CA SER A 750 -12.72 -4.99 17.57
C SER A 750 -11.25 -5.30 17.86
N ALA A 751 -10.36 -4.35 17.59
CA ALA A 751 -8.92 -4.45 17.82
C ALA A 751 -8.33 -3.07 18.13
N SER A 752 -7.04 -3.04 18.47
CA SER A 752 -6.32 -1.84 18.89
C SER A 752 -6.48 -0.64 17.94
N VAL A 753 -6.71 0.54 18.51
CA VAL A 753 -6.76 1.81 17.76
C VAL A 753 -5.34 2.34 17.62
N LEU A 754 -4.79 2.30 16.41
CA LEU A 754 -3.38 2.58 16.12
C LEU A 754 -3.12 4.07 15.88
N ALA A 755 -4.09 4.81 15.33
CA ALA A 755 -3.95 6.24 15.08
C ALA A 755 -5.27 6.99 15.27
N VAL A 756 -5.19 8.22 15.77
CA VAL A 756 -6.34 9.14 15.89
C VAL A 756 -6.00 10.52 15.34
N ALA A 757 -6.99 11.20 14.76
CA ALA A 757 -6.83 12.57 14.26
C ALA A 757 -8.13 13.37 14.44
N PHE A 758 -8.02 14.64 14.86
CA PHE A 758 -9.16 15.57 14.87
C PHE A 758 -9.40 16.15 13.48
N SER A 759 -10.66 16.41 13.17
CA SER A 759 -11.02 17.27 12.04
C SER A 759 -10.66 18.74 12.33
N PRO A 760 -10.38 19.56 11.30
CA PRO A 760 -10.05 20.98 11.48
C PRO A 760 -11.16 21.83 12.11
N ASP A 761 -12.42 21.39 12.00
CA ASP A 761 -13.58 22.02 12.65
C ASP A 761 -13.79 21.54 14.10
N ALA A 762 -12.95 20.61 14.57
CA ALA A 762 -13.00 20.00 15.89
C ALA A 762 -14.33 19.29 16.23
N ARG A 763 -15.14 18.94 15.23
CA ARG A 763 -16.42 18.24 15.39
C ARG A 763 -16.31 16.73 15.25
N HIS A 764 -15.29 16.26 14.54
CA HIS A 764 -15.09 14.85 14.23
C HIS A 764 -13.73 14.35 14.70
N VAL A 765 -13.66 13.05 14.98
CA VAL A 765 -12.41 12.32 15.21
C VAL A 765 -12.36 11.17 14.22
N ALA A 766 -11.22 10.99 13.55
CA ALA A 766 -10.93 9.81 12.77
C ALA A 766 -10.08 8.86 13.61
N SER A 767 -10.38 7.56 13.55
CA SER A 767 -9.59 6.50 14.19
C SER A 767 -9.27 5.40 13.19
N ALA A 768 -8.01 5.00 13.12
CA ALA A 768 -7.55 3.85 12.35
C ALA A 768 -7.20 2.70 13.29
N SER A 769 -7.65 1.49 12.97
CA SER A 769 -7.51 0.32 13.83
C SER A 769 -6.98 -0.89 13.07
N HIS A 770 -6.38 -1.80 13.85
CA HIS A 770 -5.98 -3.13 13.39
C HIS A 770 -7.20 -4.02 13.04
N ASP A 771 -8.43 -3.56 13.29
CA ASP A 771 -9.65 -4.24 12.81
C ASP A 771 -9.93 -4.02 11.31
N ALA A 772 -8.94 -3.49 10.59
CA ALA A 772 -9.01 -3.19 9.17
C ALA A 772 -10.04 -2.09 8.82
N THR A 773 -10.40 -1.25 9.79
CA THR A 773 -11.31 -0.12 9.56
C THR A 773 -10.70 1.23 9.94
N VAL A 774 -11.09 2.26 9.19
CA VAL A 774 -10.99 3.66 9.58
C VAL A 774 -12.39 4.17 9.87
N ARG A 775 -12.60 4.76 11.04
CA ARG A 775 -13.90 5.24 11.50
C ARG A 775 -13.87 6.73 11.76
N ILE A 776 -14.94 7.42 11.38
CA ILE A 776 -15.13 8.84 11.65
C ILE A 776 -16.27 8.97 12.65
N TRP A 777 -15.98 9.59 13.79
CA TRP A 777 -16.88 9.79 14.91
C TRP A 777 -17.33 11.24 14.95
N ASP A 778 -18.63 11.47 15.12
CA ASP A 778 -19.16 12.81 15.42
C ASP A 778 -19.23 12.98 16.94
N LEU A 779 -18.62 14.05 17.45
CA LEU A 779 -18.58 14.33 18.88
C LEU A 779 -19.94 14.75 19.44
N GLN A 780 -20.90 15.16 18.61
CA GLN A 780 -22.28 15.36 19.04
C GLN A 780 -22.99 14.03 19.33
N ASN A 781 -22.60 12.95 18.64
CA ASN A 781 -23.19 11.61 18.76
C ASN A 781 -22.10 10.53 18.83
N PRO A 782 -21.33 10.45 19.93
CA PRO A 782 -20.11 9.66 20.00
C PRO A 782 -20.33 8.14 20.04
N ASN A 783 -21.58 7.67 20.19
CA ASN A 783 -21.90 6.25 20.39
C ASN A 783 -21.75 5.41 19.12
N HIS A 784 -21.77 6.03 17.93
CA HIS A 784 -21.67 5.32 16.66
C HIS A 784 -20.78 6.10 15.68
N PRO A 785 -19.94 5.41 14.89
CA PRO A 785 -19.21 6.06 13.81
C PRO A 785 -20.19 6.50 12.72
N VAL A 786 -20.04 7.72 12.23
CA VAL A 786 -20.84 8.26 11.12
C VAL A 786 -20.39 7.66 9.79
N VAL A 787 -19.09 7.38 9.66
CA VAL A 787 -18.50 6.75 8.48
C VAL A 787 -17.57 5.62 8.90
N ILE A 788 -17.66 4.49 8.19
CA ILE A 788 -16.73 3.36 8.33
C ILE A 788 -16.15 3.06 6.95
N VAL A 789 -14.83 3.18 6.82
CA VAL A 789 -14.07 2.79 5.64
C VAL A 789 -13.37 1.47 5.95
N ARG A 790 -13.56 0.45 5.08
CA ARG A 790 -12.89 -0.84 5.21
C ARG A 790 -11.65 -0.88 4.32
N SER A 791 -10.54 -1.34 4.88
CA SER A 791 -9.28 -1.55 4.17
C SER A 791 -9.02 -3.07 4.12
N PRO A 792 -9.04 -3.71 2.94
CA PRO A 792 -8.92 -5.17 2.84
C PRO A 792 -7.56 -5.72 3.29
N GLU A 793 -6.49 -4.92 3.25
CA GLU A 793 -5.10 -5.38 3.51
C GLU A 793 -4.70 -5.35 4.99
N GLY A 794 -5.56 -4.84 5.88
CA GLY A 794 -5.56 -5.21 7.30
C GLY A 794 -4.51 -4.56 8.21
N GLN A 795 -3.78 -3.53 7.77
CA GLN A 795 -2.82 -2.79 8.63
C GLN A 795 -2.97 -1.28 8.47
N ASN A 796 -4.01 -0.68 9.06
CA ASN A 796 -4.18 0.78 9.09
C ASN A 796 -3.39 1.39 10.26
N GLY A 797 -2.11 1.68 10.03
CA GLY A 797 -1.21 2.21 11.06
C GLY A 797 -1.32 3.72 11.30
N CYS A 798 -1.95 4.49 10.39
CA CYS A 798 -1.93 5.95 10.41
C CYS A 798 -3.16 6.58 9.76
N VAL A 799 -3.56 7.78 10.21
CA VAL A 799 -4.70 8.54 9.67
C VAL A 799 -4.51 10.05 9.87
N ALA A 800 -4.98 10.87 8.92
CA ALA A 800 -5.01 12.33 9.04
C ALA A 800 -6.18 12.95 8.26
N PHE A 801 -6.68 14.09 8.75
CA PHE A 801 -7.64 14.91 8.00
C PHE A 801 -6.94 15.89 7.06
N SER A 802 -7.55 16.15 5.92
CA SER A 802 -7.23 17.31 5.08
C SER A 802 -7.52 18.62 5.84
N PRO A 803 -6.80 19.73 5.56
CA PRO A 803 -7.04 21.02 6.21
C PRO A 803 -8.45 21.58 6.00
N SER A 804 -9.13 21.17 4.92
CA SER A 804 -10.52 21.54 4.67
C SER A 804 -11.54 20.65 5.40
N GLY A 805 -11.10 19.57 6.06
CA GLY A 805 -11.95 18.58 6.72
C GLY A 805 -12.76 17.68 5.78
N ARG A 806 -12.61 17.82 4.45
CA ARG A 806 -13.44 17.11 3.46
C ARG A 806 -12.92 15.71 3.13
N HIS A 807 -11.62 15.50 3.26
CA HIS A 807 -10.96 14.23 3.00
C HIS A 807 -10.22 13.72 4.24
N VAL A 808 -10.11 12.41 4.33
CA VAL A 808 -9.27 11.66 5.26
C VAL A 808 -8.26 10.86 4.45
N VAL A 809 -7.00 10.91 4.86
CA VAL A 809 -5.91 10.08 4.32
C VAL A 809 -5.49 9.05 5.35
N PHE A 810 -5.23 7.83 4.92
CA PHE A 810 -4.75 6.74 5.79
C PHE A 810 -3.88 5.76 5.01
N GLY A 811 -2.99 5.07 5.72
CA GLY A 811 -2.22 3.95 5.15
C GLY A 811 -3.08 2.68 5.09
N ASP A 812 -3.10 1.99 3.96
CA ASP A 812 -3.77 0.70 3.73
C ASP A 812 -2.71 -0.29 3.20
N GLY A 813 -2.04 -1.01 4.12
CA GLY A 813 -0.92 -1.87 3.75
C GLY A 813 0.22 -1.06 3.13
N GLU A 814 0.57 -1.38 1.88
CA GLU A 814 1.63 -0.71 1.11
C GLU A 814 1.15 0.55 0.37
N GLN A 815 -0.12 0.91 0.50
CA GLN A 815 -0.74 2.02 -0.23
C GLN A 815 -1.18 3.13 0.72
N VAL A 816 -1.38 4.32 0.17
CA VAL A 816 -2.07 5.40 0.88
C VAL A 816 -3.40 5.67 0.21
N LYS A 817 -4.49 5.64 0.98
CA LYS A 817 -5.83 5.93 0.48
C LYS A 817 -6.32 7.29 0.95
N VAL A 818 -7.01 7.97 0.05
CA VAL A 818 -7.69 9.24 0.33
C VAL A 818 -9.17 9.02 0.10
N CYS A 819 -9.98 9.20 1.14
CA CYS A 819 -11.42 9.06 1.09
C CYS A 819 -12.10 10.37 1.48
N ARG A 820 -13.32 10.57 1.00
CA ARG A 820 -14.19 11.64 1.49
C ARG A 820 -14.62 11.36 2.94
N ALA A 821 -14.53 12.37 3.79
CA ALA A 821 -14.84 12.26 5.21
C ALA A 821 -16.33 12.09 5.52
N ASP A 822 -17.21 12.52 4.62
CA ASP A 822 -18.67 12.49 4.80
C ASP A 822 -19.31 11.17 4.36
N THR A 823 -18.72 10.52 3.35
CA THR A 823 -19.27 9.33 2.69
C THR A 823 -18.40 8.09 2.84
N GLY A 824 -17.11 8.28 3.15
CA GLY A 824 -16.12 7.19 3.13
C GLY A 824 -15.73 6.74 1.72
N GLN A 825 -16.21 7.43 0.68
CA GLN A 825 -15.92 7.08 -0.70
C GLN A 825 -14.45 7.36 -1.03
N GLU A 826 -13.76 6.35 -1.57
CA GLU A 826 -12.40 6.48 -2.06
C GLU A 826 -12.33 7.50 -3.21
N THR A 827 -11.38 8.42 -3.10
CA THR A 827 -11.12 9.50 -4.07
C THR A 827 -9.79 9.27 -4.78
N LEU A 828 -8.74 8.86 -4.04
CA LEU A 828 -7.42 8.54 -4.59
C LEU A 828 -6.84 7.31 -3.91
N ALA A 829 -6.12 6.50 -4.68
CA ALA A 829 -5.20 5.47 -4.20
C ALA A 829 -3.79 5.84 -4.66
N LEU A 830 -2.89 6.04 -3.72
CA LEU A 830 -1.51 6.43 -3.95
C LEU A 830 -0.63 5.18 -3.83
N LEU A 831 -0.13 4.73 -4.98
CA LEU A 831 0.67 3.52 -5.12
C LEU A 831 2.14 3.89 -5.22
N GLY A 832 2.99 3.29 -4.38
CA GLY A 832 4.45 3.47 -4.51
C GLY A 832 5.27 2.92 -3.36
N HIS A 833 4.76 2.90 -2.13
CA HIS A 833 5.46 2.23 -1.04
C HIS A 833 5.56 0.72 -1.30
N THR A 834 6.68 0.11 -0.93
CA THR A 834 6.94 -1.35 -1.14
C THR A 834 6.80 -2.17 0.13
N ARG A 835 6.45 -1.52 1.23
CA ARG A 835 6.15 -2.11 2.54
C ARG A 835 5.14 -1.21 3.27
N ALA A 836 4.64 -1.69 4.40
CA ALA A 836 3.59 -1.02 5.17
C ALA A 836 3.86 0.47 5.43
N VAL A 837 2.85 1.30 5.18
CA VAL A 837 2.83 2.73 5.49
C VAL A 837 2.63 2.94 6.99
N THR A 838 3.51 3.72 7.60
CA THR A 838 3.58 3.95 9.06
C THR A 838 3.14 5.36 9.46
N GLY A 839 3.20 6.34 8.55
CA GLY A 839 2.76 7.70 8.81
C GLY A 839 2.18 8.39 7.59
N VAL A 840 1.18 9.26 7.79
CA VAL A 840 0.59 10.12 6.76
C VAL A 840 0.29 11.51 7.32
N ALA A 841 0.41 12.54 6.49
CA ALA A 841 -0.02 13.90 6.82
C ALA A 841 -0.38 14.69 5.56
N PHE A 842 -1.21 15.72 5.71
CA PHE A 842 -1.41 16.75 4.70
C PHE A 842 -0.47 17.93 4.95
N SER A 843 -0.03 18.58 3.87
CA SER A 843 0.45 19.96 3.97
C SER A 843 -0.67 20.89 4.48
N LEU A 844 -0.31 21.97 5.18
CA LEU A 844 -1.27 22.99 5.64
C LEU A 844 -2.11 23.59 4.50
N SER A 845 -1.55 23.66 3.29
CA SER A 845 -2.28 24.12 2.09
C SER A 845 -3.29 23.11 1.55
N GLY A 846 -3.20 21.84 1.97
CA GLY A 846 -3.97 20.73 1.44
C GLY A 846 -3.54 20.24 0.05
N ARG A 847 -2.54 20.88 -0.60
CA ARG A 847 -2.09 20.54 -1.96
C ARG A 847 -1.17 19.32 -2.03
N ARG A 848 -0.58 18.93 -0.90
CA ARG A 848 0.36 17.82 -0.79
C ARG A 848 -0.05 16.85 0.29
N ILE A 849 0.21 15.58 0.03
CA ILE A 849 0.16 14.49 1.01
C ILE A 849 1.60 14.01 1.22
N PHE A 850 1.95 13.74 2.46
CA PHE A 850 3.22 13.13 2.86
C PHE A 850 2.92 11.75 3.43
N SER A 851 3.74 10.77 3.08
CA SER A 851 3.67 9.43 3.66
C SER A 851 5.05 8.90 3.99
N CYS A 852 5.16 8.03 4.99
CA CYS A 852 6.38 7.31 5.30
C CYS A 852 6.08 5.83 5.59
N GLY A 853 7.08 4.97 5.42
CA GLY A 853 6.86 3.53 5.52
C GLY A 853 8.05 2.69 5.96
N LYS A 854 7.78 1.40 6.14
CA LYS A 854 8.78 0.37 6.46
C LYS A 854 9.78 0.09 5.33
N ASP A 855 9.54 0.67 4.15
CA ASP A 855 10.45 0.67 3.01
C ASP A 855 11.57 1.71 3.12
N LYS A 856 11.66 2.40 4.26
CA LYS A 856 12.71 3.39 4.60
C LYS A 856 12.57 4.71 3.84
N THR A 857 11.45 4.94 3.17
CA THR A 857 11.22 6.14 2.36
C THR A 857 10.21 7.07 3.00
N VAL A 858 10.31 8.35 2.65
CA VAL A 858 9.25 9.34 2.83
C VAL A 858 8.84 9.82 1.44
N ARG A 859 7.55 9.80 1.11
CA ARG A 859 7.02 10.15 -0.21
C ARG A 859 6.14 11.39 -0.12
N VAL A 860 6.21 12.21 -1.17
CA VAL A 860 5.44 13.44 -1.35
C VAL A 860 4.53 13.26 -2.55
N TRP A 861 3.24 13.48 -2.37
CA TRP A 861 2.22 13.27 -3.39
C TRP A 861 1.44 14.55 -3.65
N ASP A 862 0.94 14.70 -4.88
CA ASP A 862 -0.04 15.71 -5.19
C ASP A 862 -1.42 15.27 -4.69
N ALA A 863 -2.01 16.06 -3.80
CA ALA A 863 -3.29 15.71 -3.17
C ALA A 863 -4.50 15.77 -4.12
N THR A 864 -4.33 16.33 -5.32
CA THR A 864 -5.38 16.50 -6.32
C THR A 864 -5.35 15.39 -7.35
N THR A 865 -4.15 15.06 -7.84
CA THR A 865 -3.96 14.07 -8.92
C THR A 865 -3.60 12.68 -8.40
N GLY A 866 -3.11 12.59 -7.17
CA GLY A 866 -2.58 11.35 -6.58
C GLY A 866 -1.22 10.92 -7.15
N ARG A 867 -0.57 11.74 -7.99
CA ARG A 867 0.77 11.43 -8.50
C ARG A 867 1.83 11.65 -7.43
N GLU A 868 2.82 10.78 -7.42
CA GLU A 868 4.04 10.99 -6.65
C GLU A 868 4.85 12.14 -7.25
N ILE A 869 5.27 13.07 -6.40
CA ILE A 869 6.08 14.24 -6.75
C ILE A 869 7.55 13.97 -6.45
N LEU A 870 7.83 13.37 -5.29
CA LEU A 870 9.19 13.15 -4.81
C LEU A 870 9.23 11.99 -3.81
N THR A 871 10.28 11.16 -3.92
CA THR A 871 10.68 10.20 -2.90
C THR A 871 11.91 10.71 -2.17
N LEU A 872 11.78 11.00 -0.89
CA LEU A 872 12.86 11.39 0.01
C LEU A 872 13.55 10.13 0.56
N HIS A 873 14.84 10.02 0.26
CA HIS A 873 15.71 8.93 0.69
C HIS A 873 16.70 9.43 1.75
N GLY A 874 17.11 8.55 2.65
CA GLY A 874 18.12 8.87 3.64
C GLY A 874 18.05 8.00 4.89
N HIS A 875 16.86 7.57 5.29
CA HIS A 875 16.72 6.67 6.42
C HIS A 875 17.31 5.28 6.11
N LEU A 876 18.04 4.72 7.07
CA LEU A 876 18.74 3.43 6.92
C LEU A 876 17.90 2.24 7.41
N ALA A 877 16.84 2.53 8.16
CA ALA A 877 15.86 1.57 8.65
C ALA A 877 14.44 2.10 8.42
N GLN A 878 13.43 1.35 8.88
CA GLN A 878 12.03 1.75 8.70
C GLN A 878 11.75 3.13 9.28
N VAL A 879 10.93 3.93 8.60
CA VAL A 879 10.48 5.22 9.11
C VAL A 879 9.26 4.95 10.00
N ASN A 880 9.29 5.40 11.24
CA ASN A 880 8.26 5.09 12.24
C ASN A 880 7.14 6.15 12.26
N GLY A 881 7.45 7.39 11.89
CA GLY A 881 6.47 8.47 11.89
C GLY A 881 6.94 9.72 11.15
N LEU A 882 6.03 10.66 10.98
CA LEU A 882 6.28 11.95 10.36
C LEU A 882 5.50 13.06 11.06
N ALA A 883 6.05 14.27 11.06
CA ALA A 883 5.38 15.48 11.50
C ALA A 883 5.57 16.57 10.45
N VAL A 884 4.51 17.31 10.15
CA VAL A 884 4.51 18.34 9.11
C VAL A 884 3.99 19.63 9.68
N ASN A 885 4.68 20.73 9.37
CA ASN A 885 4.20 22.08 9.61
C ASN A 885 4.67 23.01 8.46
N SER A 886 4.40 24.32 8.55
CA SER A 886 4.69 25.28 7.49
C SER A 886 6.16 25.23 7.06
N GLY A 887 6.43 24.70 5.87
CA GLY A 887 7.78 24.62 5.31
C GLY A 887 8.73 23.59 5.95
N VAL A 888 8.30 22.84 6.97
CA VAL A 888 9.14 21.83 7.63
C VAL A 888 8.42 20.49 7.70
N LEU A 889 9.10 19.45 7.23
CA LEU A 889 8.71 18.05 7.40
C LEU A 889 9.79 17.38 8.26
N ALA A 890 9.38 16.68 9.31
CA ALA A 890 10.26 15.86 10.13
C ALA A 890 9.88 14.39 9.98
N SER A 891 10.86 13.50 9.86
CA SER A 891 10.65 12.06 9.87
C SER A 891 11.55 11.37 10.88
N CYS A 892 11.00 10.40 11.62
CA CYS A 892 11.72 9.63 12.61
C CYS A 892 11.84 8.16 12.20
N SER A 893 12.94 7.49 12.56
CA SER A 893 13.20 6.13 12.12
C SER A 893 13.88 5.27 13.18
N GLU A 894 13.75 3.96 12.98
CA GLU A 894 14.48 2.92 13.72
C GLU A 894 16.00 3.04 13.57
N ASP A 895 16.50 3.81 12.59
CA ASP A 895 17.92 4.11 12.42
C ASP A 895 18.47 5.08 13.49
N LYS A 896 17.67 5.38 14.52
CA LYS A 896 17.98 6.28 15.65
C LYS A 896 18.06 7.76 15.25
N THR A 897 17.64 8.11 14.04
CA THR A 897 17.70 9.48 13.54
C THR A 897 16.32 10.13 13.42
N VAL A 898 16.30 11.45 13.57
CA VAL A 898 15.25 12.31 13.02
C VAL A 898 15.85 13.12 11.88
N ARG A 899 15.18 13.12 10.72
CA ARG A 899 15.56 13.93 9.57
C ARG A 899 14.58 15.07 9.40
N ILE A 900 15.14 16.26 9.18
CA ILE A 900 14.36 17.46 8.88
C ILE A 900 14.52 17.77 7.40
N TRP A 901 13.38 17.95 6.73
CA TRP A 901 13.24 18.20 5.31
C TRP A 901 12.58 19.55 5.11
N ASP A 902 13.03 20.28 4.10
CA ASP A 902 12.37 21.51 3.70
C ASP A 902 11.09 21.16 2.92
N ALA A 903 9.93 21.31 3.57
CA ALA A 903 8.64 21.08 2.93
C ALA A 903 8.27 22.21 1.94
N SER A 904 8.97 23.35 2.00
CA SER A 904 8.82 24.51 1.12
C SER A 904 9.81 24.55 -0.05
N ALA A 905 10.92 23.80 -0.04
CA ALA A 905 11.81 23.58 -1.20
C ALA A 905 11.13 22.83 -2.36
N THR A 906 9.84 22.51 -2.20
CA THR A 906 8.92 22.15 -3.28
C THR A 906 8.20 23.37 -3.90
N ARG A 907 8.57 24.59 -3.53
CA ARG A 907 8.28 25.84 -4.26
C ARG A 907 9.38 26.10 -5.28
N LEU A 908 9.01 26.08 -6.55
CA LEU A 908 9.68 26.89 -7.54
C LEU A 908 9.07 28.28 -7.55
N GLY A 909 9.90 29.27 -7.21
CA GLY A 909 9.75 30.67 -7.60
C GLY A 909 8.68 31.48 -6.87
N ALA A 910 9.12 32.34 -5.96
CA ALA A 910 8.58 33.69 -5.89
C ALA A 910 9.77 34.65 -5.76
N SER A 911 10.01 35.35 -6.85
CA SER A 911 10.96 36.43 -7.03
C SER A 911 10.82 37.51 -5.96
N THR A 912 11.93 37.92 -5.36
CA THR A 912 12.15 39.31 -4.98
C THR A 912 13.01 39.97 -6.04
N GLU A 913 12.39 40.37 -7.15
CA GLU A 913 12.80 41.56 -7.88
C GLU A 913 11.51 42.34 -8.18
N GLY A 914 11.57 43.64 -7.91
CA GLY A 914 10.45 44.53 -7.97
C GLY A 914 9.83 44.63 -9.36
N LEU A 915 8.56 45.04 -9.36
CA LEU A 915 7.90 45.64 -10.51
C LEU A 915 8.84 46.62 -11.23
N GLN A 916 8.91 46.54 -12.55
CA GLN A 916 8.55 47.66 -13.40
C GLN A 916 8.10 47.20 -14.80
N VAL A 917 6.93 47.70 -15.19
CA VAL A 917 6.25 47.54 -16.49
C VAL A 917 6.94 48.47 -17.51
N PRO A 918 7.07 48.09 -18.80
CA PRO A 918 7.65 48.98 -19.81
C PRO A 918 6.61 49.98 -20.34
N GLY A 919 7.03 51.24 -20.52
CA GLY A 919 6.25 52.25 -21.23
C GLY A 919 6.92 53.63 -21.32
N ALA A 920 7.76 53.80 -22.34
CA ALA A 920 8.14 55.03 -23.09
C ALA A 920 8.38 56.39 -22.40
N ALA A 921 9.59 56.94 -22.66
CA ALA A 921 10.02 58.35 -22.86
C ALA A 921 9.04 59.48 -22.44
N ASP A 922 9.41 60.51 -21.67
CA ASP A 922 10.42 61.54 -21.96
C ASP A 922 10.52 62.53 -20.76
N GLU A 923 11.68 63.19 -20.69
CA GLU A 923 12.01 64.52 -20.10
C GLU A 923 11.94 64.86 -18.58
N ALA A 924 13.10 65.36 -18.12
CA ALA A 924 13.37 66.51 -17.23
C ALA A 924 13.27 66.43 -15.67
N ASN A 925 14.47 66.41 -15.08
CA ASN A 925 14.99 66.82 -13.75
C ASN A 925 14.39 68.13 -13.13
N PRO A 926 14.75 68.56 -11.88
CA PRO A 926 14.66 67.97 -10.52
C PRO A 926 14.03 68.92 -9.45
N SER A 927 14.17 68.55 -8.16
CA SER A 927 13.80 69.25 -6.89
C SER A 927 12.36 68.99 -6.44
N GLY A 928 12.02 68.74 -5.18
CA GLY A 928 12.62 69.10 -3.90
C GLY A 928 11.46 69.16 -2.89
N GLN A 929 11.54 68.37 -1.82
CA GLN A 929 10.85 68.52 -0.52
C GLN A 929 9.33 68.82 -0.42
N ALA A 930 8.69 67.92 0.33
CA ALA A 930 7.83 68.19 1.48
C ALA A 930 6.36 68.67 1.31
N THR A 931 5.50 67.91 2.00
CA THR A 931 4.33 68.29 2.82
C THR A 931 2.96 68.59 2.21
N SER A 932 1.96 68.05 2.94
CA SER A 932 0.54 68.44 3.11
C SER A 932 -0.46 68.27 1.97
N GLN A 933 -1.37 67.29 2.14
CA GLN A 933 -2.84 67.45 2.35
C GLN A 933 -3.58 68.67 1.73
N PRO A 934 -4.92 68.58 1.52
CA PRO A 934 -5.71 67.66 0.69
C PRO A 934 -6.79 68.46 -0.11
N ALA A 935 -7.80 67.75 -0.62
CA ALA A 935 -9.18 68.20 -0.87
C ALA A 935 -9.62 68.55 -2.31
N GLU A 936 -10.79 67.98 -2.63
CA GLU A 936 -11.84 68.40 -3.57
C GLU A 936 -11.45 68.48 -5.06
N GLY A 937 -12.22 67.96 -6.01
CA GLY A 937 -13.65 67.68 -6.10
C GLY A 937 -14.03 67.87 -7.58
N PHE A 938 -15.22 67.42 -7.96
CA PHE A 938 -15.87 67.69 -9.26
C PHE A 938 -15.49 66.85 -10.49
N ASN A 939 -16.26 65.76 -10.63
CA ASN A 939 -17.02 65.36 -11.83
C ASN A 939 -17.69 66.59 -12.52
N PRO A 940 -18.16 66.58 -13.80
CA PRO A 940 -18.76 65.43 -14.51
C PRO A 940 -18.77 65.45 -16.07
N PHE A 941 -19.42 64.43 -16.67
CA PHE A 941 -20.00 64.35 -18.05
C PHE A 941 -19.01 64.49 -19.22
N GLU A 942 -19.02 63.67 -20.28
CA GLU A 942 -20.14 63.35 -21.16
C GLU A 942 -19.69 62.24 -22.14
N SER A 943 -20.55 61.26 -22.41
CA SER A 943 -20.51 60.41 -23.61
C SER A 943 -21.06 61.20 -24.81
N PRO A 944 -20.83 60.88 -26.11
CA PRO A 944 -21.41 59.66 -26.69
C PRO A 944 -20.79 59.07 -27.99
N THR A 945 -21.14 57.79 -28.23
CA THR A 945 -21.48 57.16 -29.53
C THR A 945 -20.44 57.08 -30.67
N LYS A 946 -20.17 55.86 -31.15
CA LYS A 946 -20.72 55.28 -32.41
C LYS A 946 -19.97 53.98 -32.80
N ARG A 947 -20.72 52.88 -32.92
CA ARG A 947 -20.50 51.77 -33.88
C ARG A 947 -20.90 52.25 -35.29
N PRO A 948 -20.58 51.59 -36.43
CA PRO A 948 -20.51 50.12 -36.62
C PRO A 948 -19.48 49.60 -37.65
N GLY A 949 -19.43 48.27 -37.85
CA GLY A 949 -18.91 47.69 -39.09
C GLY A 949 -18.28 46.29 -38.95
N ARG A 950 -19.09 45.25 -39.18
CA ARG A 950 -18.64 43.92 -39.67
C ARG A 950 -18.71 43.93 -41.21
N PRO A 951 -17.88 43.17 -41.93
CA PRO A 951 -18.26 41.81 -42.42
C PRO A 951 -17.11 40.79 -42.20
N ALA A 952 -17.33 39.52 -41.85
CA ALA A 952 -17.86 38.36 -42.59
C ALA A 952 -16.82 37.63 -43.48
N VAL A 953 -16.51 36.38 -43.04
CA VAL A 953 -16.20 35.16 -43.82
C VAL A 953 -14.86 35.08 -44.57
N ARG A 954 -13.93 34.27 -44.04
CA ARG A 954 -13.66 32.90 -44.54
C ARG A 954 -13.05 32.04 -43.45
#